data_AF-A0A957HN46-F1
#
_entry.id   AF-A0A957HN46-F1
#
_cell.length_a   1.000
_cell.length_b   1.000
_cell.length_c   1.000
_cell.angle_alpha   90.00
_cell.angle_beta   90.00
_cell.angle_gamma   90.00
#
_symmetry.space_group_name_H-M   'P 1'
#
loop_
_entity.id
_entity.type
_entity.pdbx_description
1 polymer ?
#
loop_
_entity_poly.entity_id
_entity_poly.type
_entity_poly.pdbx_seq_one_letter_code
_entity_poly.pdbx_strand_id
1 'polypeptide(L)'
;PGKKPGDKLKSGDKIYLLNMHPGAGYLDTFEWVRNLEPFKDYPMTIGVFTSSVPNRGGGVSGRWEIYLEPNETTASDAGASAQSIHVGSTIILKNNYPGAGFLFAYGPGGEAVYKHKSEMFEEYSGAKKFVFTGQTDQHGKNGASYTWKIIPVGLIESLYRVENQWGDNENAPWHETGIFKIGSGQKGRVSELQLSRPDPQNETLTGYVKFEGDPVKYNIEAAPGERPIIYTITLNVSETEKQDEEWVLGSREFQRLESVKIEADKKDGTLRGEIQYEGERPIRIKAAPGSDDNEILYDFFHSDLLKGRSQKMQGVMDTTFTVMSDTIQAFDAIQEKVAQSTSGDTGSQNEGSQNSSTGTFLTDVDFDFQKGQLQNLKKLSEILNAFYAYKLKYLMKQSFKNHRKDQTLAPLYLVRQSFQQLAADHEIIQQAAVQRRWTYGFNVKDDGYFISEQAVELLIMDKLAIKAIVPFKHLLPSGKDENGLAIISYLSERTHIRRLPYTDRFIMIGVSYDRVPQAGSLFDDRALFERPFHAFELMAIPHEVGHYIYEHGKLEDGRSFPQVCKQFEGNNPYHRWGEEIFADLYGCIVTGPLTVLSMRALLVSINRERAWKDDEHHPTPVLRVFILNEILRILKEMNPDKYDFSDVTDRLDEDWAGILASWGYARVQPADEQQASKRPARIYLHDNSAIHLEQIVNIDRVINAIRPIIVEFATHLLAHLDQQSGSQDQNDGLQFTIPWVGCSAQETDKKPEAKLDDYSETMRNLTNRKFAGKKAPHKTKLSIDIDKDKPDMTNPENPRKQFLPDELMRYYLDNWGDSGPTGSGIGGY
;
A
#
# COMPACT_ATOMS: atom_id res chain seq x y z
N PRO A 1 -26.00 32.90 -2.67
CA PRO A 1 -25.75 34.36 -2.56
C PRO A 1 -24.26 34.63 -2.35
N GLY A 2 -23.57 35.04 -3.40
CA GLY A 2 -22.17 35.45 -3.36
C GLY A 2 -22.01 36.82 -4.03
N LYS A 3 -20.87 37.47 -3.79
CA LYS A 3 -20.48 38.68 -4.52
C LYS A 3 -20.28 38.36 -6.00
N LYS A 4 -20.57 39.32 -6.88
CA LYS A 4 -20.31 39.16 -8.31
C LYS A 4 -18.80 39.27 -8.57
N PRO A 5 -18.27 38.62 -9.64
CA PRO A 5 -16.90 38.84 -10.05
C PRO A 5 -16.60 40.34 -10.20
N GLY A 6 -15.51 40.81 -9.58
CA GLY A 6 -15.11 42.22 -9.56
C GLY A 6 -15.64 43.05 -8.37
N ASP A 7 -16.60 42.55 -7.59
CA ASP A 7 -17.03 43.22 -6.38
C ASP A 7 -15.93 43.20 -5.32
N LYS A 8 -15.67 44.35 -4.68
CA LYS A 8 -14.66 44.47 -3.62
C LYS A 8 -15.07 43.68 -2.38
N LEU A 9 -14.13 42.94 -1.80
CA LEU A 9 -14.28 42.35 -0.46
C LEU A 9 -14.39 43.44 0.60
N LYS A 10 -15.11 43.15 1.68
CA LYS A 10 -15.29 44.03 2.83
C LYS A 10 -15.11 43.24 4.11
N SER A 11 -14.67 43.93 5.17
CA SER A 11 -14.66 43.38 6.53
C SER A 11 -16.06 42.89 6.91
N GLY A 12 -16.19 41.65 7.40
CA GLY A 12 -17.44 40.96 7.69
C GLY A 12 -17.98 40.07 6.54
N ASP A 13 -17.37 40.08 5.36
CA ASP A 13 -17.77 39.16 4.28
C ASP A 13 -17.52 37.70 4.68
N LYS A 14 -18.41 36.82 4.21
CA LYS A 14 -18.27 35.36 4.35
C LYS A 14 -17.62 34.79 3.11
N ILE A 15 -16.50 34.11 3.29
CA ILE A 15 -15.71 33.48 2.24
C ILE A 15 -15.50 32.00 2.52
N TYR A 16 -15.15 31.27 1.47
CA TYR A 16 -14.55 29.95 1.57
C TYR A 16 -13.07 30.08 1.23
N LEU A 17 -12.21 29.46 2.02
CA LEU A 17 -10.78 29.42 1.75
C LEU A 17 -10.49 28.15 0.96
N LEU A 18 -10.14 28.29 -0.31
CA LEU A 18 -9.72 27.16 -1.13
C LEU A 18 -8.20 26.98 -0.96
N ASN A 19 -7.78 25.76 -0.62
CA ASN A 19 -6.36 25.44 -0.56
C ASN A 19 -5.78 25.42 -1.98
N MET A 20 -4.73 26.20 -2.20
CA MET A 20 -4.03 26.26 -3.48
C MET A 20 -3.28 24.97 -3.81
N HIS A 21 -3.07 24.08 -2.83
CA HIS A 21 -2.61 22.72 -3.07
C HIS A 21 -3.72 21.95 -3.81
N PRO A 22 -3.46 21.46 -5.04
CA PRO A 22 -4.44 20.74 -5.84
C PRO A 22 -5.06 19.56 -5.08
N GLY A 23 -6.38 19.42 -5.16
CA GLY A 23 -7.13 18.32 -4.55
C GLY A 23 -7.30 18.39 -3.03
N ALA A 24 -6.68 19.36 -2.35
CA ALA A 24 -6.89 19.56 -0.92
C ALA A 24 -8.33 20.07 -0.64
N GLY A 25 -8.87 20.92 -1.52
CA GLY A 25 -10.22 21.46 -1.39
C GLY A 25 -10.28 22.65 -0.43
N TYR A 26 -11.41 22.86 0.21
CA TYR A 26 -11.69 23.99 1.09
C TYR A 26 -11.14 23.75 2.50
N LEU A 27 -10.62 24.79 3.14
CA LEU A 27 -10.29 24.75 4.57
C LEU A 27 -11.58 24.68 5.38
N ASP A 28 -11.68 23.64 6.20
CA ASP A 28 -12.86 23.21 6.93
C ASP A 28 -12.50 22.89 8.38
N THR A 29 -13.37 23.19 9.32
CA THR A 29 -13.12 22.95 10.76
C THR A 29 -13.86 21.72 11.26
N PHE A 30 -13.27 20.96 12.20
CA PHE A 30 -13.94 19.78 12.77
C PHE A 30 -13.56 19.51 14.24
N GLU A 31 -14.55 19.12 15.05
CA GLU A 31 -14.50 19.04 16.52
C GLU A 31 -14.01 17.71 17.12
N TRP A 32 -13.59 16.74 16.30
CA TRP A 32 -13.16 15.42 16.77
C TRP A 32 -11.70 15.35 17.27
N VAL A 33 -10.92 16.40 17.07
CA VAL A 33 -9.46 16.38 17.30
C VAL A 33 -9.13 16.16 18.78
N ARG A 34 -9.97 16.63 19.70
CA ARG A 34 -9.85 16.39 21.15
C ARG A 34 -9.83 14.90 21.55
N ASN A 35 -10.32 14.00 20.70
CA ASN A 35 -10.35 12.56 20.97
C ASN A 35 -9.13 11.83 20.42
N LEU A 36 -8.28 12.49 19.64
CA LEU A 36 -7.06 11.90 19.09
C LEU A 36 -5.95 12.00 20.13
N GLU A 37 -5.31 10.87 20.45
CA GLU A 37 -4.29 10.75 21.51
C GLU A 37 -3.22 11.86 21.47
N PRO A 38 -2.67 12.25 20.30
CA PRO A 38 -1.66 13.31 20.23
C PRO A 38 -2.13 14.69 20.69
N PHE A 39 -3.44 14.91 20.75
CA PHE A 39 -4.05 16.22 20.96
C PHE A 39 -4.86 16.33 22.26
N LYS A 40 -4.96 15.25 23.05
CA LYS A 40 -5.73 15.21 24.31
C LYS A 40 -5.26 16.22 25.36
N ASP A 41 -3.96 16.51 25.39
CA ASP A 41 -3.36 17.42 26.37
C ASP A 41 -3.38 18.90 25.94
N TYR A 42 -3.84 19.18 24.72
CA TYR A 42 -3.90 20.55 24.21
C TYR A 42 -5.27 21.18 24.54
N PRO A 43 -5.31 22.47 24.92
CA PRO A 43 -6.58 23.19 25.19
C PRO A 43 -7.43 23.42 23.93
N MET A 44 -7.12 22.74 22.83
CA MET A 44 -7.73 22.93 21.52
C MET A 44 -8.93 21.99 21.36
N THR A 45 -10.05 22.55 20.92
CA THR A 45 -11.29 21.79 20.72
C THR A 45 -11.52 21.42 19.25
N ILE A 46 -10.89 22.14 18.29
CA ILE A 46 -11.18 22.05 16.84
C ILE A 46 -9.90 22.16 16.00
N GLY A 47 -9.77 21.30 14.99
CA GLY A 47 -8.70 21.39 13.97
C GLY A 47 -9.21 21.86 12.62
N VAL A 48 -8.33 22.46 11.82
CA VAL A 48 -8.59 22.80 10.40
C VAL A 48 -8.05 21.70 9.50
N PHE A 49 -8.90 21.23 8.61
CA PHE A 49 -8.64 20.21 7.61
C PHE A 49 -9.00 20.74 6.23
N THR A 50 -8.71 19.96 5.20
CA THR A 50 -9.12 20.29 3.84
C THR A 50 -10.25 19.34 3.41
N SER A 51 -11.25 19.86 2.71
CA SER A 51 -12.48 19.14 2.34
C SER A 51 -12.86 19.41 0.89
N SER A 52 -13.28 18.38 0.15
CA SER A 52 -13.77 18.54 -1.23
C SER A 52 -15.07 19.35 -1.31
N VAL A 53 -15.80 19.46 -0.20
CA VAL A 53 -17.04 20.24 -0.07
C VAL A 53 -16.82 21.45 0.83
N PRO A 54 -17.32 22.64 0.46
CA PRO A 54 -17.09 23.87 1.21
C PRO A 54 -17.81 23.93 2.57
N ASN A 55 -18.76 23.04 2.83
CA ASN A 55 -19.43 22.87 4.12
C ASN A 55 -19.66 21.38 4.38
N ARG A 56 -18.80 20.73 5.16
CA ARG A 56 -19.00 19.33 5.55
C ARG A 56 -20.00 19.25 6.72
N GLY A 57 -20.76 18.17 6.81
CA GLY A 57 -21.64 17.91 7.96
C GLY A 57 -22.87 18.82 8.10
N GLY A 58 -23.33 19.47 7.02
CA GLY A 58 -24.54 20.29 7.02
C GLY A 58 -24.42 21.65 7.74
N GLY A 59 -23.20 22.02 8.17
CA GLY A 59 -22.93 23.21 8.98
C GLY A 59 -22.24 24.37 8.24
N VAL A 60 -21.62 25.26 9.02
CA VAL A 60 -20.87 26.45 8.57
C VAL A 60 -19.35 26.27 8.70
N SER A 61 -18.89 25.02 8.73
CA SER A 61 -17.53 24.63 9.13
C SER A 61 -16.42 25.09 8.18
N GLY A 62 -16.71 25.28 6.90
CA GLY A 62 -15.77 25.84 5.92
C GLY A 62 -16.01 27.31 5.61
N ARG A 63 -16.94 27.98 6.31
CA ARG A 63 -17.21 29.42 6.15
C ARG A 63 -16.31 30.21 7.09
N TRP A 64 -15.62 31.17 6.50
CA TRP A 64 -14.74 32.10 7.20
C TRP A 64 -15.27 33.51 7.01
N GLU A 65 -15.37 34.26 8.08
CA GLU A 65 -15.58 35.71 8.07
C GLU A 65 -14.22 36.41 8.07
N ILE A 66 -14.04 37.31 7.11
CA ILE A 66 -12.81 38.08 6.95
C ILE A 66 -12.94 39.44 7.64
N TYR A 67 -11.95 39.81 8.46
CA TYR A 67 -11.92 41.09 9.18
C TYR A 67 -10.60 41.81 8.89
N LEU A 68 -10.61 43.15 8.85
CA LEU A 68 -9.37 43.93 8.87
C LEU A 68 -8.77 43.92 10.29
N GLU A 69 -7.44 43.87 10.40
CA GLU A 69 -6.76 43.99 11.69
C GLU A 69 -6.95 45.41 12.28
N PRO A 70 -7.27 45.56 13.58
CA PRO A 70 -7.53 46.87 14.20
C PRO A 70 -6.35 47.87 14.30
N ASN A 71 -5.18 47.61 13.72
CA ASN A 71 -3.96 48.39 13.98
C ASN A 71 -3.69 49.58 13.04
N GLU A 72 -4.67 50.00 12.23
CA GLU A 72 -4.59 51.23 11.43
C GLU A 72 -5.47 52.35 12.03
N THR A 73 -5.03 52.95 13.13
CA THR A 73 -5.30 54.35 13.56
C THR A 73 -6.72 54.94 13.55
N THR A 74 -7.81 54.19 13.76
CA THR A 74 -9.07 54.76 14.30
C THR A 74 -9.85 53.75 15.15
N ALA A 75 -9.47 53.66 16.43
CA ALA A 75 -10.31 53.02 17.43
C ALA A 75 -11.56 53.88 17.70
N SER A 76 -12.75 53.38 17.34
CA SER A 76 -13.95 53.32 18.23
C SER A 76 -15.31 53.22 17.52
N ASP A 77 -15.40 53.24 16.19
CA ASP A 77 -16.72 53.30 15.56
C ASP A 77 -17.23 51.93 15.11
N ALA A 78 -18.46 51.60 15.55
CA ALA A 78 -19.26 50.42 15.18
C ALA A 78 -19.62 50.33 13.67
N GLY A 79 -18.92 51.06 12.80
CA GLY A 79 -19.03 51.07 11.34
C GLY A 79 -17.93 50.28 10.60
N ALA A 80 -17.03 49.59 11.30
CA ALA A 80 -15.92 48.85 10.69
C ALA A 80 -16.35 47.69 9.74
N SER A 81 -17.60 47.22 9.82
CA SER A 81 -18.13 46.12 9.00
C SER A 81 -18.42 46.48 7.53
N ALA A 82 -18.01 47.66 7.06
CA ALA A 82 -18.21 48.08 5.68
C ALA A 82 -16.92 48.49 4.94
N GLN A 83 -15.77 48.50 5.63
CA GLN A 83 -14.50 48.88 5.01
C GLN A 83 -14.09 47.87 3.95
N SER A 84 -13.73 48.39 2.77
CA SER A 84 -13.19 47.57 1.68
C SER A 84 -11.83 47.01 2.06
N ILE A 85 -11.65 45.74 1.76
CA ILE A 85 -10.38 45.04 1.92
C ILE A 85 -9.61 45.20 0.62
N HIS A 86 -8.34 45.59 0.73
CA HIS A 86 -7.45 45.86 -0.38
C HIS A 86 -6.28 44.89 -0.41
N VAL A 87 -5.58 44.86 -1.54
CA VAL A 87 -4.27 44.21 -1.61
C VAL A 87 -3.33 44.85 -0.59
N GLY A 88 -2.57 44.02 0.12
CA GLY A 88 -1.68 44.45 1.19
C GLY A 88 -2.37 44.61 2.55
N SER A 89 -3.71 44.62 2.60
CA SER A 89 -4.45 44.67 3.85
C SER A 89 -4.11 43.47 4.73
N THR A 90 -3.95 43.77 6.00
CA THR A 90 -3.73 42.81 7.06
C THR A 90 -5.09 42.36 7.62
N ILE A 91 -5.38 41.07 7.52
CA ILE A 91 -6.70 40.49 7.83
C ILE A 91 -6.63 39.44 8.94
N ILE A 92 -7.78 39.20 9.56
CA ILE A 92 -8.05 38.11 10.49
C ILE A 92 -9.20 37.28 9.93
N LEU A 93 -9.11 35.95 10.07
CA LEU A 93 -10.12 35.01 9.58
C LEU A 93 -10.81 34.32 10.75
N LYS A 94 -12.12 34.50 10.88
CA LYS A 94 -12.95 33.86 11.92
C LYS A 94 -13.78 32.76 11.30
N ASN A 95 -13.67 31.52 11.77
CA ASN A 95 -14.55 30.47 11.32
C ASN A 95 -15.95 30.64 11.91
N ASN A 96 -16.97 30.37 11.11
CA ASN A 96 -18.37 30.48 11.53
C ASN A 96 -18.84 29.30 12.39
N TYR A 97 -18.08 28.21 12.46
CA TYR A 97 -18.40 27.05 13.28
C TYR A 97 -18.35 27.39 14.77
N PRO A 98 -19.39 27.04 15.56
CA PRO A 98 -19.40 27.27 16.99
C PRO A 98 -18.16 26.69 17.67
N GLY A 99 -17.46 27.51 18.45
CA GLY A 99 -16.26 27.10 19.19
C GLY A 99 -14.95 27.12 18.38
N ALA A 100 -14.99 27.22 17.04
CA ALA A 100 -13.77 27.25 16.24
C ALA A 100 -12.98 28.55 16.48
N GLY A 101 -13.64 29.70 16.38
CA GLY A 101 -12.99 30.99 16.60
C GLY A 101 -12.10 31.40 15.43
N PHE A 102 -10.90 31.92 15.68
CA PHE A 102 -10.04 32.50 14.63
C PHE A 102 -9.03 31.49 14.07
N LEU A 103 -8.60 31.67 12.82
CA LEU A 103 -7.58 30.85 12.15
C LEU A 103 -6.18 31.20 12.70
N PHE A 104 -5.52 30.24 13.35
CA PHE A 104 -4.17 30.38 13.89
C PHE A 104 -3.20 29.40 13.24
N ALA A 105 -2.15 29.92 12.61
CA ALA A 105 -1.01 29.11 12.18
C ALA A 105 -0.03 28.94 13.34
N TYR A 106 0.10 27.73 13.88
CA TYR A 106 1.17 27.44 14.84
C TYR A 106 2.48 27.27 14.07
N GLY A 107 3.43 28.19 14.25
CA GLY A 107 4.69 28.26 13.52
C GLY A 107 5.75 29.04 14.30
N PRO A 108 7.05 28.89 13.96
CA PRO A 108 8.16 29.04 14.89
C PRO A 108 8.42 30.51 15.25
N GLY A 109 7.86 30.92 16.39
CA GLY A 109 8.07 32.24 17.00
C GLY A 109 7.86 32.26 18.52
N GLY A 110 7.70 31.09 19.16
CA GLY A 110 7.72 30.90 20.62
C GLY A 110 6.33 31.06 21.27
N GLU A 111 5.72 30.06 21.89
CA GLU A 111 6.29 28.93 22.63
C GLU A 111 5.76 27.59 22.08
N ALA A 112 6.65 26.59 22.01
CA ALA A 112 6.62 25.57 20.97
C ALA A 112 6.06 24.20 21.39
N VAL A 113 5.19 23.64 20.54
CA VAL A 113 4.88 22.20 20.43
C VAL A 113 6.15 21.34 20.29
N TYR A 114 7.24 21.90 19.78
CA TYR A 114 8.52 21.21 19.61
C TYR A 114 9.25 20.79 20.90
N LYS A 115 8.81 21.23 22.09
CA LYS A 115 9.35 20.69 23.36
C LYS A 115 8.85 19.27 23.66
N HIS A 116 7.78 18.82 23.00
CA HIS A 116 7.43 17.41 22.93
C HIS A 116 8.06 16.85 21.66
N LYS A 117 9.13 16.07 21.83
CA LYS A 117 9.94 15.49 20.75
C LYS A 117 9.07 14.92 19.62
N SER A 118 9.26 15.49 18.43
CA SER A 118 9.30 14.96 17.05
C SER A 118 8.60 13.66 16.62
N GLU A 119 8.09 12.78 17.49
CA GLU A 119 7.52 11.50 17.06
C GLU A 119 6.08 11.65 16.53
N MET A 120 5.28 12.56 17.10
CA MET A 120 3.84 12.66 16.78
C MET A 120 3.47 13.30 15.44
N PHE A 121 4.41 13.96 14.75
CA PHE A 121 4.14 14.66 13.48
C PHE A 121 4.85 14.06 12.27
N GLU A 122 5.73 13.08 12.45
CA GLU A 122 6.43 12.40 11.35
C GLU A 122 5.51 11.43 10.60
N GLU A 123 4.50 10.86 11.26
CA GLU A 123 3.58 9.88 10.63
C GLU A 123 2.47 10.50 9.76
N TYR A 124 2.17 11.81 9.90
CA TYR A 124 1.10 12.44 9.11
C TYR A 124 1.64 13.03 7.79
N SER A 125 1.66 12.23 6.73
CA SER A 125 2.22 12.54 5.40
C SER A 125 1.52 13.64 4.57
N GLY A 126 0.63 14.44 5.17
CA GLY A 126 -0.10 15.52 4.51
C GLY A 126 0.60 16.88 4.61
N ALA A 127 1.76 17.03 3.96
CA ALA A 127 2.39 18.32 3.63
C ALA A 127 2.33 19.45 4.69
N LYS A 128 3.21 19.37 5.70
CA LYS A 128 3.76 20.49 6.52
C LYS A 128 2.83 21.71 6.77
N LYS A 129 2.01 21.59 7.82
CA LYS A 129 1.58 22.55 8.88
C LYS A 129 0.10 22.33 9.21
N PHE A 130 -0.18 21.92 10.45
CA PHE A 130 -1.54 21.97 11.00
C PHE A 130 -1.87 23.42 11.36
N VAL A 131 -3.05 23.89 10.93
CA VAL A 131 -3.60 25.19 11.31
C VAL A 131 -4.73 24.91 12.30
N PHE A 132 -4.72 25.60 13.44
CA PHE A 132 -5.68 25.38 14.51
C PHE A 132 -6.65 26.56 14.57
N THR A 133 -7.83 26.35 15.13
CA THR A 133 -8.72 27.46 15.45
C THR A 133 -8.78 27.66 16.95
N GLY A 134 -8.62 28.90 17.41
CA GLY A 134 -8.58 29.24 18.82
C GLY A 134 -9.89 29.88 19.28
N GLN A 135 -10.47 29.36 20.36
CA GLN A 135 -11.58 30.00 21.07
C GLN A 135 -11.01 31.17 21.90
N THR A 136 -11.32 32.41 21.52
CA THR A 136 -10.91 33.59 22.29
C THR A 136 -12.12 34.40 22.72
N ASP A 137 -12.68 34.02 23.86
CA ASP A 137 -13.66 34.79 24.64
C ASP A 137 -12.99 35.82 25.57
N GLN A 138 -11.66 35.93 25.57
CA GLN A 138 -10.93 36.96 26.31
C GLN A 138 -10.08 37.83 25.37
N HIS A 139 -10.63 38.97 24.96
CA HIS A 139 -9.85 40.06 24.42
C HIS A 139 -8.77 40.49 25.42
N GLY A 140 -7.50 40.32 25.04
CA GLY A 140 -6.68 41.52 24.90
C GLY A 140 -5.43 41.70 25.75
N LYS A 141 -4.73 40.67 26.26
CA LYS A 141 -3.45 40.97 26.95
C LYS A 141 -2.18 40.23 26.59
N ASN A 142 -2.14 39.04 25.99
CA ASN A 142 -0.86 38.46 25.59
C ASN A 142 -1.01 37.48 24.41
N GLY A 143 -0.37 37.80 23.28
CA GLY A 143 -0.17 36.88 22.14
C GLY A 143 -1.12 37.12 20.96
N ALA A 144 -0.61 37.80 19.94
CA ALA A 144 -1.34 38.24 18.75
C ALA A 144 -2.00 37.07 17.97
N SER A 145 -3.20 37.32 17.43
CA SER A 145 -3.66 36.60 16.24
C SER A 145 -2.61 36.81 15.16
N TYR A 146 -2.09 35.73 14.56
CA TYR A 146 -1.29 35.90 13.35
C TYR A 146 -2.18 36.53 12.28
N THR A 147 -1.71 37.65 11.77
CA THR A 147 -2.40 38.41 10.76
C THR A 147 -2.03 37.90 9.38
N TRP A 148 -3.00 37.78 8.49
CA TRP A 148 -2.78 37.31 7.13
C TRP A 148 -2.69 38.51 6.19
N LYS A 149 -1.76 38.49 5.23
CA LYS A 149 -1.61 39.56 4.24
C LYS A 149 -2.21 39.13 2.90
N ILE A 150 -3.08 39.94 2.32
CA ILE A 150 -3.64 39.66 0.98
C ILE A 150 -2.65 40.09 -0.08
N ILE A 151 -2.31 39.20 -1.01
CA ILE A 151 -1.40 39.45 -2.14
C ILE A 151 -2.17 39.14 -3.45
N PRO A 152 -2.06 39.95 -4.51
CA PRO A 152 -2.85 39.79 -5.73
C PRO A 152 -2.32 38.68 -6.62
N VAL A 153 -3.23 38.13 -7.44
CA VAL A 153 -2.97 37.10 -8.48
C VAL A 153 -2.06 37.61 -9.62
N GLY A 154 -1.71 38.89 -9.66
CA GLY A 154 -0.71 39.46 -10.58
C GLY A 154 0.70 38.84 -10.48
N LEU A 155 0.92 37.91 -9.54
CA LEU A 155 2.07 37.00 -9.52
C LEU A 155 2.15 36.07 -10.74
N ILE A 156 1.04 35.81 -11.46
CA ILE A 156 1.02 34.95 -12.65
C ILE A 156 1.79 35.59 -13.83
N GLU A 157 1.77 36.92 -13.95
CA GLU A 157 2.50 37.65 -15.00
C GLU A 157 4.02 37.49 -14.89
N SER A 158 4.50 37.06 -13.72
CA SER A 158 5.90 36.77 -13.44
C SER A 158 6.23 35.27 -13.50
N LEU A 159 5.29 34.39 -13.88
CA LEU A 159 5.54 32.96 -14.02
C LEU A 159 5.93 32.58 -15.44
N TYR A 160 7.04 31.87 -15.58
CA TYR A 160 7.58 31.44 -16.86
C TYR A 160 7.79 29.94 -16.89
N ARG A 161 7.37 29.29 -17.98
CA ARG A 161 7.73 27.89 -18.27
C ARG A 161 9.12 27.85 -18.88
N VAL A 162 10.04 27.13 -18.24
CA VAL A 162 11.46 27.19 -18.56
C VAL A 162 11.94 25.87 -19.15
N GLU A 163 12.54 25.96 -20.33
CA GLU A 163 13.30 24.88 -20.96
C GLU A 163 14.79 25.25 -21.01
N ASN A 164 15.65 24.27 -20.77
CA ASN A 164 17.09 24.41 -20.94
C ASN A 164 17.61 23.51 -22.06
N GLN A 165 18.68 23.92 -22.71
CA GLN A 165 19.33 23.19 -23.79
C GLN A 165 20.84 23.15 -23.53
N TRP A 166 21.39 21.95 -23.40
CA TRP A 166 22.82 21.72 -23.15
C TRP A 166 23.43 20.82 -24.22
N GLY A 167 24.73 20.96 -24.46
CA GLY A 167 25.48 20.27 -25.52
C GLY A 167 26.08 21.25 -26.54
N ASP A 168 27.19 20.86 -27.15
CA ASP A 168 28.02 21.75 -28.00
C ASP A 168 27.37 22.11 -29.36
N ASN A 169 26.18 21.59 -29.66
CA ASN A 169 25.48 21.79 -30.92
C ASN A 169 24.15 22.53 -30.72
N GLU A 170 23.84 23.45 -31.64
CA GLU A 170 22.56 24.14 -31.71
C GLU A 170 21.34 23.21 -31.83
N ASN A 171 21.55 21.99 -32.32
CA ASN A 171 20.53 20.96 -32.50
C ASN A 171 20.27 20.07 -31.28
N ALA A 172 20.90 20.33 -30.12
CA ALA A 172 20.61 19.59 -28.90
C ALA A 172 19.10 19.72 -28.54
N PRO A 173 18.46 18.70 -27.96
CA PRO A 173 17.07 18.82 -27.55
C PRO A 173 16.88 19.87 -26.44
N TRP A 174 15.71 20.51 -26.42
CA TRP A 174 15.26 21.32 -25.29
C TRP A 174 14.65 20.42 -24.22
N HIS A 175 14.92 20.73 -22.97
CA HIS A 175 14.47 19.96 -21.82
C HIS A 175 13.68 20.84 -20.87
N GLU A 176 12.45 20.44 -20.56
CA GLU A 176 11.60 21.11 -19.58
C GLU A 176 12.26 21.09 -18.19
N THR A 177 12.41 22.28 -17.60
CA THR A 177 13.10 22.47 -16.33
C THR A 177 12.21 23.02 -15.22
N GLY A 178 10.95 23.36 -15.50
CA GLY A 178 9.98 23.77 -14.50
C GLY A 178 9.55 25.23 -14.64
N ILE A 179 8.94 25.78 -13.60
CA ILE A 179 8.41 27.15 -13.62
C ILE A 179 9.30 28.07 -12.78
N PHE A 180 9.67 29.20 -13.36
CA PHE A 180 10.38 30.27 -12.64
C PHE A 180 9.42 31.41 -12.32
N LYS A 181 9.68 32.10 -11.21
CA LYS A 181 9.06 33.39 -10.90
C LYS A 181 10.10 34.48 -11.13
N ILE A 182 9.92 35.26 -12.20
CA ILE A 182 10.87 36.29 -12.66
C ILE A 182 10.12 37.63 -12.75
N GLY A 183 10.48 38.59 -11.91
CA GLY A 183 9.80 39.89 -11.81
C GLY A 183 8.79 39.99 -10.67
N SER A 184 8.12 41.14 -10.61
CA SER A 184 6.96 41.36 -9.76
C SER A 184 5.78 41.91 -10.53
N GLY A 185 4.58 41.49 -10.09
CA GLY A 185 3.32 42.00 -10.60
C GLY A 185 3.09 43.51 -10.36
N GLN A 186 4.03 44.25 -9.78
CA GLN A 186 3.93 45.71 -9.62
C GLN A 186 4.59 46.49 -10.76
N LYS A 187 5.69 46.00 -11.34
CA LYS A 187 6.44 46.68 -12.42
C LYS A 187 6.26 46.04 -13.80
N GLY A 188 5.36 45.07 -13.94
CA GLY A 188 5.08 44.38 -15.19
C GLY A 188 6.10 43.27 -15.50
N ARG A 189 6.08 42.77 -16.74
CA ARG A 189 6.94 41.66 -17.17
C ARG A 189 8.40 42.08 -17.27
N VAL A 190 9.31 41.14 -17.01
CA VAL A 190 10.74 41.36 -17.24
C VAL A 190 11.02 41.31 -18.73
N SER A 191 11.71 42.33 -19.26
CA SER A 191 12.20 42.36 -20.64
C SER A 191 13.68 42.01 -20.76
N GLU A 192 14.45 42.19 -19.68
CA GLU A 192 15.88 41.88 -19.63
C GLU A 192 16.29 41.59 -18.18
N LEU A 193 17.06 40.54 -17.95
CA LEU A 193 17.62 40.21 -16.63
C LEU A 193 19.05 39.74 -16.81
N GLN A 194 19.96 40.33 -16.04
CA GLN A 194 21.34 39.88 -15.95
C GLN A 194 21.75 39.83 -14.48
N LEU A 195 22.13 38.64 -14.00
CA LEU A 195 22.65 38.39 -12.67
C LEU A 195 23.89 37.50 -12.79
N SER A 196 24.91 37.80 -12.00
CA SER A 196 26.10 36.94 -11.89
C SER A 196 26.67 37.01 -10.49
N ARG A 197 27.25 35.90 -10.04
CA ARG A 197 28.02 35.84 -8.81
C ARG A 197 29.37 36.54 -9.01
N PRO A 198 29.69 37.60 -8.26
CA PRO A 198 30.94 38.35 -8.45
C PRO A 198 32.16 37.62 -7.85
N ASP A 199 31.96 36.77 -6.84
CA ASP A 199 32.98 35.99 -6.14
C ASP A 199 32.39 34.62 -5.77
N PRO A 200 33.05 33.48 -6.07
CA PRO A 200 32.62 32.15 -5.65
C PRO A 200 32.29 32.01 -4.15
N GLN A 201 32.86 32.86 -3.29
CA GLN A 201 32.62 32.85 -1.84
C GLN A 201 31.38 33.67 -1.43
N ASN A 202 30.88 34.54 -2.31
CA ASN A 202 29.70 35.35 -2.06
C ASN A 202 28.46 34.65 -2.60
N GLU A 203 27.50 34.32 -1.73
CA GLU A 203 26.29 33.65 -2.19
C GLU A 203 25.30 34.59 -2.91
N THR A 204 25.51 35.91 -2.83
CA THR A 204 24.62 36.93 -3.44
C THR A 204 24.98 37.16 -4.91
N LEU A 205 23.98 37.11 -5.79
CA LEU A 205 24.15 37.52 -7.19
C LEU A 205 23.93 39.02 -7.31
N THR A 206 24.65 39.67 -8.22
CA THR A 206 24.50 41.10 -8.51
C THR A 206 24.29 41.32 -10.00
N GLY A 207 23.54 42.35 -10.35
CA GLY A 207 23.35 42.74 -11.74
C GLY A 207 22.21 43.73 -11.93
N TYR A 208 21.39 43.55 -12.97
CA TYR A 208 20.28 44.44 -13.26
C TYR A 208 19.07 43.72 -13.86
N VAL A 209 17.92 44.37 -13.75
CA VAL A 209 16.66 44.01 -14.43
C VAL A 209 16.09 45.20 -15.19
N LYS A 210 15.45 44.93 -16.33
CA LYS A 210 14.63 45.88 -17.08
C LYS A 210 13.23 45.32 -17.25
N PHE A 211 12.22 46.14 -17.01
CA PHE A 211 10.82 45.77 -17.19
C PHE A 211 10.27 46.24 -18.54
N GLU A 212 9.27 45.54 -19.05
CA GLU A 212 8.61 45.86 -20.31
C GLU A 212 8.00 47.26 -20.27
N GLY A 213 8.28 48.07 -21.30
CA GLY A 213 7.83 49.46 -21.37
C GLY A 213 8.65 50.46 -20.53
N ASP A 214 9.55 49.99 -19.66
CA ASP A 214 10.42 50.86 -18.86
C ASP A 214 11.77 51.10 -19.57
N PRO A 215 12.18 52.35 -19.84
CA PRO A 215 13.49 52.62 -20.44
C PRO A 215 14.68 52.40 -19.48
N VAL A 216 14.45 52.30 -18.17
CA VAL A 216 15.49 52.26 -17.14
C VAL A 216 15.88 50.82 -16.76
N LYS A 217 17.18 50.59 -16.55
CA LYS A 217 17.72 49.37 -15.93
C LYS A 217 17.87 49.60 -14.43
N TYR A 218 17.34 48.71 -13.62
CA TYR A 218 17.44 48.74 -12.16
C TYR A 218 18.55 47.83 -11.69
N ASN A 219 19.48 48.33 -10.88
CA ASN A 219 20.47 47.48 -10.23
C ASN A 219 19.80 46.61 -9.16
N ILE A 220 20.13 45.32 -9.15
CA ILE A 220 19.54 44.35 -8.23
C ILE A 220 20.61 43.51 -7.53
N GLU A 221 20.29 43.13 -6.30
CA GLU A 221 21.01 42.14 -5.51
C GLU A 221 20.06 40.96 -5.25
N ALA A 222 20.50 39.73 -5.52
CA ALA A 222 19.72 38.52 -5.29
C ALA A 222 20.37 37.70 -4.18
N ALA A 223 19.90 37.89 -2.96
CA ALA A 223 20.37 37.12 -1.81
C ALA A 223 19.67 35.76 -1.78
N PRO A 224 20.39 34.65 -1.53
CA PRO A 224 19.78 33.33 -1.45
C PRO A 224 18.79 33.24 -0.29
N GLY A 225 17.63 32.62 -0.53
CA GLY A 225 16.67 32.24 0.50
C GLY A 225 16.98 30.90 1.15
N GLU A 226 16.01 30.39 1.91
CA GLU A 226 16.11 29.09 2.61
C GLU A 226 16.32 27.89 1.68
N ARG A 227 15.94 28.01 0.41
CA ARG A 227 16.12 26.98 -0.62
C ARG A 227 17.05 27.48 -1.73
N PRO A 228 17.85 26.61 -2.38
CA PRO A 228 18.77 27.01 -3.45
C PRO A 228 18.15 27.70 -4.67
N ILE A 229 16.84 27.55 -4.87
CA ILE A 229 16.09 28.13 -6.00
C ILE A 229 15.36 29.44 -5.65
N ILE A 230 15.28 29.81 -4.36
CA ILE A 230 14.57 31.00 -3.90
C ILE A 230 15.58 32.11 -3.68
N TYR A 231 15.30 33.30 -4.19
CA TYR A 231 16.14 34.48 -4.03
C TYR A 231 15.29 35.65 -3.54
N THR A 232 15.80 36.39 -2.56
CA THR A 232 15.30 37.72 -2.22
C THR A 232 15.99 38.72 -3.13
N ILE A 233 15.24 39.31 -4.05
CA ILE A 233 15.67 40.36 -4.96
C ILE A 233 15.45 41.72 -4.30
N THR A 234 16.54 42.42 -4.04
CA THR A 234 16.52 43.82 -3.62
C THR A 234 16.65 44.71 -4.85
N LEU A 235 15.56 45.38 -5.22
CA LEU A 235 15.48 46.37 -6.28
C LEU A 235 15.94 47.74 -5.76
N ASN A 236 17.05 48.27 -6.28
CA ASN A 236 17.53 49.60 -5.91
C ASN A 236 16.83 50.65 -6.79
N VAL A 237 15.71 51.18 -6.32
CA VAL A 237 14.88 52.16 -7.07
C VAL A 237 15.52 53.55 -7.03
N SER A 238 16.17 53.91 -5.92
CA SER A 238 16.98 55.11 -5.77
C SER A 238 18.12 54.87 -4.77
N GLU A 239 18.98 55.88 -4.51
CA GLU A 239 20.03 55.78 -3.49
C GLU A 239 19.50 55.51 -2.07
N THR A 240 18.22 55.80 -1.81
CA THR A 240 17.60 55.68 -0.48
C THR A 240 16.40 54.75 -0.42
N GLU A 241 15.88 54.30 -1.57
CA GLU A 241 14.70 53.45 -1.66
C GLU A 241 15.06 52.07 -2.22
N LYS A 242 14.83 51.05 -1.39
CA LYS A 242 15.00 49.64 -1.73
C LYS A 242 13.65 48.92 -1.65
N GLN A 243 13.39 48.05 -2.61
CA GLN A 243 12.20 47.19 -2.64
C GLN A 243 12.62 45.73 -2.70
N ASP A 244 12.26 44.95 -1.67
CA ASP A 244 12.59 43.53 -1.59
C ASP A 244 11.44 42.65 -2.10
N GLU A 245 11.78 41.64 -2.90
CA GLU A 245 10.83 40.72 -3.50
C GLU A 245 11.38 39.30 -3.59
N GLU A 246 10.53 38.29 -3.35
CA GLU A 246 10.95 36.90 -3.51
C GLU A 246 10.76 36.43 -4.95
N TRP A 247 11.84 35.95 -5.58
CA TRP A 247 11.83 35.34 -6.91
C TRP A 247 12.25 33.87 -6.83
N VAL A 248 11.83 33.08 -7.82
CA VAL A 248 12.22 31.67 -7.96
C VAL A 248 13.04 31.55 -9.24
N LEU A 249 14.35 31.39 -9.10
CA LEU A 249 15.32 31.38 -10.19
C LEU A 249 16.10 30.06 -10.14
N GLY A 250 15.71 29.12 -10.99
CA GLY A 250 16.28 27.77 -11.01
C GLY A 250 15.28 26.70 -10.58
N SER A 251 15.66 25.44 -10.81
CA SER A 251 14.79 24.28 -10.51
C SER A 251 15.51 23.08 -9.91
N ARG A 252 16.75 23.28 -9.42
CA ARG A 252 17.58 22.22 -8.86
C ARG A 252 17.65 22.37 -7.34
N GLU A 253 17.26 21.32 -6.61
CA GLU A 253 17.10 21.37 -5.15
C GLU A 253 18.43 21.51 -4.37
N PHE A 254 19.56 21.16 -4.99
CA PHE A 254 20.88 21.10 -4.33
C PHE A 254 21.97 21.85 -5.09
N GLN A 255 21.59 22.71 -6.04
CA GLN A 255 22.56 23.40 -6.90
C GLN A 255 22.07 24.83 -7.14
N ARG A 256 22.86 25.80 -6.68
CA ARG A 256 22.52 27.21 -6.81
C ARG A 256 22.79 27.73 -8.22
N LEU A 257 22.27 28.92 -8.48
CA LEU A 257 22.53 29.65 -9.69
C LEU A 257 23.85 30.42 -9.57
N GLU A 258 24.69 30.34 -10.59
CA GLU A 258 25.94 31.09 -10.71
C GLU A 258 25.73 32.36 -11.56
N SER A 259 24.97 32.25 -12.65
CA SER A 259 24.58 33.39 -13.48
C SER A 259 23.31 33.14 -14.28
N VAL A 260 22.60 34.21 -14.62
CA VAL A 260 21.51 34.20 -15.61
C VAL A 260 21.56 35.47 -16.43
N LYS A 261 21.43 35.33 -17.75
CA LYS A 261 21.36 36.44 -18.69
C LYS A 261 20.29 36.13 -19.73
N ILE A 262 19.17 36.84 -19.66
CA ILE A 262 18.00 36.61 -20.50
C ILE A 262 17.39 37.91 -21.00
N GLU A 263 16.86 37.89 -22.22
CA GLU A 263 16.17 39.02 -22.85
C GLU A 263 14.87 38.53 -23.50
N ALA A 264 13.82 39.34 -23.45
CA ALA A 264 12.51 39.01 -24.02
C ALA A 264 12.53 39.18 -25.54
N ASP A 265 12.03 38.16 -26.25
CA ASP A 265 11.75 38.26 -27.68
C ASP A 265 10.62 39.26 -27.92
N LYS A 266 10.87 40.23 -28.82
CA LYS A 266 9.91 41.31 -29.13
C LYS A 266 8.59 40.81 -29.71
N LYS A 267 8.52 39.57 -30.22
CA LYS A 267 7.33 39.02 -30.89
C LYS A 267 6.38 38.34 -29.92
N ASP A 268 6.91 37.56 -28.97
CA ASP A 268 6.10 36.67 -28.13
C ASP A 268 6.35 36.84 -26.62
N GLY A 269 7.29 37.72 -26.22
CA GLY A 269 7.63 37.96 -24.82
C GLY A 269 8.39 36.82 -24.15
N THR A 270 8.82 35.80 -24.90
CA THR A 270 9.64 34.69 -24.38
C THR A 270 11.02 35.19 -24.02
N LEU A 271 11.43 34.96 -22.77
CA LEU A 271 12.78 35.25 -22.29
C LEU A 271 13.75 34.20 -22.86
N ARG A 272 14.84 34.63 -23.49
CA ARG A 272 15.87 33.75 -24.06
C ARG A 272 17.26 34.19 -23.64
N GLY A 273 18.16 33.24 -23.46
CA GLY A 273 19.56 33.54 -23.21
C GLY A 273 20.30 32.37 -22.59
N GLU A 274 21.08 32.64 -21.55
CA GLU A 274 21.92 31.66 -20.87
C GLU A 274 21.65 31.64 -19.36
N ILE A 275 21.77 30.45 -18.79
CA ILE A 275 21.70 30.19 -17.35
C ILE A 275 22.86 29.28 -16.98
N GLN A 276 23.48 29.51 -15.83
CA GLN A 276 24.59 28.71 -15.33
C GLN A 276 24.31 28.29 -13.90
N TYR A 277 24.40 26.99 -13.64
CA TYR A 277 24.35 26.44 -12.29
C TYR A 277 25.77 26.26 -11.74
N GLU A 278 25.90 26.28 -10.42
CA GLU A 278 27.17 26.13 -9.72
C GLU A 278 27.90 24.84 -10.13
N GLY A 279 29.17 24.97 -10.53
CA GLY A 279 29.99 23.86 -11.02
C GLY A 279 29.74 23.44 -12.48
N GLU A 280 28.89 24.15 -13.22
CA GLU A 280 28.56 23.84 -14.62
C GLU A 280 29.04 24.92 -15.61
N ARG A 281 29.06 24.55 -16.89
CA ARG A 281 29.15 25.51 -17.99
C ARG A 281 27.78 26.17 -18.23
N PRO A 282 27.73 27.39 -18.79
CA PRO A 282 26.47 28.00 -19.20
C PRO A 282 25.70 27.09 -20.17
N ILE A 283 24.37 27.04 -19.98
CA ILE A 283 23.43 26.33 -20.86
C ILE A 283 22.39 27.33 -21.38
N ARG A 284 21.81 27.04 -22.54
CA ARG A 284 20.77 27.91 -23.12
C ARG A 284 19.47 27.76 -22.34
N ILE A 285 18.76 28.87 -22.16
CA ILE A 285 17.46 28.94 -21.48
C ILE A 285 16.43 29.61 -22.40
N LYS A 286 15.21 29.09 -22.36
CA LYS A 286 14.01 29.68 -22.95
C LYS A 286 12.89 29.63 -21.93
N ALA A 287 12.35 30.78 -21.58
CA ALA A 287 11.34 30.98 -20.56
C ALA A 287 10.11 31.65 -21.20
N ALA A 288 9.10 30.86 -21.54
CA ALA A 288 7.88 31.36 -22.18
C ALA A 288 6.90 31.89 -21.13
N PRO A 289 6.34 33.11 -21.31
CA PRO A 289 5.31 33.62 -20.42
C PRO A 289 4.06 32.74 -20.50
N GLY A 290 3.34 32.58 -19.39
CA GLY A 290 2.03 31.93 -19.42
C GLY A 290 1.06 32.65 -20.33
N SER A 291 0.67 32.02 -21.43
CA SER A 291 -0.33 32.57 -22.36
C SER A 291 -1.77 32.30 -21.91
N ASP A 292 -2.00 31.39 -20.96
CA ASP A 292 -3.29 31.14 -20.32
C ASP A 292 -3.08 30.92 -18.80
N ASP A 293 -3.65 31.82 -17.99
CA ASP A 293 -3.50 31.83 -16.52
C ASP A 293 -3.88 30.50 -15.85
N ASN A 294 -4.82 29.76 -16.46
CA ASN A 294 -5.22 28.43 -16.00
C ASN A 294 -4.26 27.32 -16.44
N GLU A 295 -3.55 27.47 -17.56
CA GLU A 295 -2.71 26.42 -18.16
C GLU A 295 -1.37 26.27 -17.43
N ILE A 296 -0.74 27.38 -17.02
CA ILE A 296 0.48 27.34 -16.18
C ILE A 296 0.17 26.79 -14.80
N LEU A 297 -0.92 27.21 -14.16
CA LEU A 297 -1.30 26.65 -12.86
C LEU A 297 -1.57 25.15 -12.99
N TYR A 298 -2.27 24.71 -14.05
CA TYR A 298 -2.51 23.29 -14.29
C TYR A 298 -1.20 22.52 -14.51
N ASP A 299 -0.31 22.99 -15.39
CA ASP A 299 0.93 22.28 -15.72
C ASP A 299 1.97 22.33 -14.60
N PHE A 300 2.08 23.45 -13.87
CA PHE A 300 2.93 23.58 -12.68
C PHE A 300 2.54 22.53 -11.63
N PHE A 301 1.25 22.49 -11.29
CA PHE A 301 0.78 21.59 -10.26
C PHE A 301 0.75 20.12 -10.68
N HIS A 302 0.55 19.80 -11.95
CA HIS A 302 0.48 18.41 -12.40
C HIS A 302 1.83 17.83 -12.79
N SER A 303 2.70 18.61 -13.44
CA SER A 303 4.02 18.13 -13.85
C SER A 303 4.95 17.96 -12.66
N ASP A 304 4.99 18.89 -11.70
CA ASP A 304 5.83 18.77 -10.50
C ASP A 304 5.29 17.71 -9.53
N LEU A 305 3.97 17.55 -9.41
CA LEU A 305 3.39 16.49 -8.60
C LEU A 305 3.71 15.11 -9.17
N LEU A 306 3.55 14.90 -10.48
CA LEU A 306 3.91 13.63 -11.12
C LEU A 306 5.41 13.41 -11.16
N LYS A 307 6.22 14.45 -11.37
CA LYS A 307 7.68 14.37 -11.38
C LYS A 307 8.22 14.03 -10.00
N GLY A 308 7.80 14.75 -8.97
CA GLY A 308 8.20 14.48 -7.58
C GLY A 308 7.75 13.10 -7.11
N ARG A 309 6.52 12.67 -7.42
CA ARG A 309 6.05 11.31 -7.10
C ARG A 309 6.76 10.25 -7.93
N SER A 310 7.00 10.48 -9.21
CA SER A 310 7.73 9.55 -10.06
C SER A 310 9.19 9.42 -9.64
N GLN A 311 9.84 10.49 -9.17
CA GLN A 311 11.20 10.45 -8.63
C GLN A 311 11.25 9.66 -7.32
N LYS A 312 10.32 9.91 -6.39
CA LYS A 312 10.21 9.10 -5.17
C LYS A 312 9.95 7.62 -5.49
N MET A 313 9.06 7.35 -6.44
CA MET A 313 8.78 6.00 -6.91
C MET A 313 10.02 5.36 -7.54
N GLN A 314 10.78 6.10 -8.34
CA GLN A 314 12.06 5.62 -8.87
C GLN A 314 13.02 5.23 -7.74
N GLY A 315 13.12 6.04 -6.68
CA GLY A 315 13.92 5.69 -5.50
C GLY A 315 13.49 4.38 -4.81
N VAL A 316 12.17 4.13 -4.72
CA VAL A 316 11.62 2.85 -4.20
C VAL A 316 11.99 1.67 -5.13
N MET A 317 11.88 1.87 -6.45
CA MET A 317 12.24 0.87 -7.45
C MET A 317 13.74 0.53 -7.40
N ASP A 318 14.59 1.56 -7.35
CA ASP A 318 16.05 1.42 -7.26
C ASP A 318 16.44 0.68 -5.98
N THR A 319 15.84 1.04 -4.84
CA THR A 319 16.03 0.35 -3.55
C THR A 319 15.64 -1.13 -3.65
N THR A 320 14.50 -1.43 -4.29
CA THR A 320 14.07 -2.82 -4.53
C THR A 320 15.11 -3.59 -5.32
N PHE A 321 15.62 -3.01 -6.42
CA PHE A 321 16.64 -3.66 -7.24
C PHE A 321 17.94 -3.90 -6.49
N THR A 322 18.39 -2.94 -5.69
CA THR A 322 19.58 -3.10 -4.83
C THR A 322 19.38 -4.23 -3.84
N VAL A 323 18.30 -4.22 -3.04
CA VAL A 323 18.01 -5.27 -2.05
C VAL A 323 17.96 -6.66 -2.69
N MET A 324 17.27 -6.79 -3.84
CA MET A 324 17.20 -8.07 -4.56
C MET A 324 18.57 -8.52 -5.08
N SER A 325 19.36 -7.60 -5.64
CA SER A 325 20.66 -7.93 -6.22
C SER A 325 21.66 -8.34 -5.15
N ASP A 326 21.70 -7.62 -4.04
CA ASP A 326 22.55 -7.94 -2.89
C ASP A 326 22.18 -9.31 -2.29
N THR A 327 20.88 -9.60 -2.18
CA THR A 327 20.41 -10.89 -1.65
C THR A 327 20.77 -12.05 -2.59
N ILE A 328 20.62 -11.89 -3.91
CA ILE A 328 21.00 -12.91 -4.89
C ILE A 328 22.53 -13.11 -4.91
N GLN A 329 23.32 -12.04 -4.88
CA GLN A 329 24.78 -12.12 -4.85
C GLN A 329 25.27 -12.84 -3.58
N ALA A 330 24.64 -12.60 -2.43
CA ALA A 330 24.95 -13.32 -1.20
C ALA A 330 24.72 -14.84 -1.37
N PHE A 331 23.63 -15.25 -2.03
CA PHE A 331 23.38 -16.65 -2.38
C PHE A 331 24.44 -17.22 -3.32
N ASP A 332 24.78 -16.51 -4.40
CA ASP A 332 25.80 -16.97 -5.36
C ASP A 332 27.17 -17.17 -4.66
N ALA A 333 27.56 -16.25 -3.78
CA ALA A 333 28.78 -16.38 -2.98
C ALA A 333 28.77 -17.58 -2.03
N ILE A 334 27.62 -17.94 -1.47
CA ILE A 334 27.44 -19.17 -0.66
C ILE A 334 27.66 -20.40 -1.54
N GLN A 335 27.03 -20.45 -2.71
CA GLN A 335 27.10 -21.58 -3.62
C GLN A 335 28.54 -21.84 -4.09
N GLU A 336 29.28 -20.77 -4.40
CA GLU A 336 30.70 -20.87 -4.78
C GLU A 336 31.56 -21.44 -3.64
N LYS A 337 31.38 -20.96 -2.40
CA LYS A 337 32.12 -21.49 -1.24
C LYS A 337 31.80 -22.97 -0.97
N VAL A 338 30.52 -23.36 -1.06
CA VAL A 338 30.11 -24.76 -0.91
C VAL A 338 30.78 -25.64 -1.98
N ALA A 339 30.76 -25.21 -3.24
CA ALA A 339 31.42 -25.94 -4.33
C ALA A 339 32.94 -26.07 -4.14
N GLN A 340 33.61 -25.01 -3.65
CA GLN A 340 35.04 -25.03 -3.32
C GLN A 340 35.35 -26.02 -2.18
N SER A 341 34.52 -26.06 -1.13
CA SER A 341 34.71 -26.98 -0.01
C SER A 341 34.55 -28.46 -0.42
N THR A 342 33.61 -28.76 -1.33
CA THR A 342 33.37 -30.13 -1.81
C THR A 342 34.41 -30.65 -2.80
N SER A 343 35.18 -29.77 -3.44
CA SER A 343 36.19 -30.17 -4.44
C SER A 343 37.59 -30.42 -3.83
N GLY A 344 37.85 -29.93 -2.62
CA GLY A 344 39.17 -30.00 -1.97
C GLY A 344 39.52 -31.33 -1.28
N ASP A 345 38.56 -32.23 -1.03
CA ASP A 345 38.75 -33.40 -0.14
C ASP A 345 38.77 -34.77 -0.85
N THR A 346 39.23 -34.81 -2.11
CA THR A 346 39.34 -36.06 -2.88
C THR A 346 40.61 -36.89 -2.54
N GLY A 347 41.31 -36.56 -1.45
CA GLY A 347 42.72 -36.92 -1.28
C GLY A 347 43.18 -37.42 0.09
N SER A 348 42.39 -38.13 0.89
CA SER A 348 42.89 -39.11 1.88
C SER A 348 41.71 -39.80 2.61
N GLN A 349 41.26 -40.94 2.08
CA GLN A 349 40.40 -41.84 2.86
C GLN A 349 41.26 -42.53 3.93
N ASN A 350 41.42 -41.90 5.10
CA ASN A 350 41.87 -42.58 6.30
C ASN A 350 40.63 -43.11 7.04
N GLU A 351 40.37 -44.41 6.84
CA GLU A 351 39.35 -45.19 7.55
C GLU A 351 39.68 -45.24 9.05
N GLY A 352 39.19 -44.30 9.86
CA GLY A 352 39.49 -44.36 11.28
C GLY A 352 39.08 -43.18 12.16
N SER A 353 37.92 -42.55 11.94
CA SER A 353 37.34 -41.69 12.99
C SER A 353 35.83 -41.51 12.79
N GLN A 354 35.06 -42.43 13.37
CA GLN A 354 33.64 -42.22 13.64
C GLN A 354 33.53 -41.43 14.95
N ASN A 355 33.22 -40.13 14.89
CA ASN A 355 32.55 -39.31 15.94
C ASN A 355 32.97 -37.82 15.90
N SER A 356 32.69 -37.11 14.79
CA SER A 356 32.51 -35.65 14.89
C SER A 356 31.24 -35.25 14.14
N SER A 357 30.19 -34.97 14.91
CA SER A 357 28.81 -34.73 14.46
C SER A 357 28.49 -33.24 14.27
N THR A 358 29.46 -32.42 13.87
CA THR A 358 29.33 -30.95 13.97
C THR A 358 29.35 -30.19 12.64
N GLY A 359 29.33 -30.85 11.48
CA GLY A 359 29.55 -30.17 10.19
C GLY A 359 28.43 -30.21 9.14
N THR A 360 27.30 -30.89 9.37
CA THR A 360 26.27 -31.16 8.35
C THR A 360 25.21 -30.07 8.19
N PHE A 361 25.53 -28.80 8.48
CA PHE A 361 24.51 -27.75 8.59
C PHE A 361 24.02 -27.15 7.27
N LEU A 362 24.73 -27.35 6.15
CA LEU A 362 24.44 -26.65 4.89
C LEU A 362 23.84 -27.52 3.76
N THR A 363 23.98 -28.84 3.82
CA THR A 363 23.53 -29.75 2.73
C THR A 363 22.05 -30.12 2.79
N ASP A 364 21.36 -29.80 3.89
CA ASP A 364 20.00 -30.28 4.19
C ASP A 364 18.89 -29.29 3.82
N VAL A 365 19.21 -28.15 3.21
CA VAL A 365 18.20 -27.14 2.81
C VAL A 365 18.15 -27.03 1.29
N ASP A 366 16.93 -26.92 0.75
CA ASP A 366 16.65 -26.84 -0.68
C ASP A 366 17.06 -25.48 -1.28
N PHE A 367 18.37 -25.30 -1.42
CA PHE A 367 19.02 -24.06 -1.82
C PHE A 367 18.56 -23.57 -3.20
N ASP A 368 18.51 -24.48 -4.18
CA ASP A 368 18.12 -24.15 -5.56
C ASP A 368 16.69 -23.60 -5.60
N PHE A 369 15.79 -24.15 -4.78
CA PHE A 369 14.44 -23.65 -4.66
C PHE A 369 14.40 -22.23 -4.07
N GLN A 370 15.11 -21.97 -2.97
CA GLN A 370 15.14 -20.61 -2.38
C GLN A 370 15.72 -19.58 -3.33
N LYS A 371 16.80 -19.93 -4.03
CA LYS A 371 17.38 -19.11 -5.10
C LYS A 371 16.37 -18.85 -6.21
N GLY A 372 15.59 -19.87 -6.59
CA GLY A 372 14.47 -19.75 -7.52
C GLY A 372 13.42 -18.75 -7.04
N GLN A 373 13.06 -18.76 -5.76
CA GLN A 373 12.09 -17.82 -5.19
C GLN A 373 12.60 -16.37 -5.19
N LEU A 374 13.88 -16.13 -4.89
CA LEU A 374 14.48 -14.80 -5.02
C LEU A 374 14.51 -14.32 -6.47
N GLN A 375 14.78 -15.20 -7.43
CA GLN A 375 14.70 -14.88 -8.85
C GLN A 375 13.27 -14.55 -9.28
N ASN A 376 12.27 -15.27 -8.75
CA ASN A 376 10.86 -14.98 -8.96
C ASN A 376 10.47 -13.61 -8.38
N LEU A 377 10.88 -13.26 -7.15
CA LEU A 377 10.67 -11.93 -6.56
C LEU A 377 11.28 -10.80 -7.41
N LYS A 378 12.51 -11.02 -7.91
CA LYS A 378 13.15 -10.07 -8.82
C LYS A 378 12.31 -9.90 -10.08
N LYS A 379 11.82 -11.01 -10.64
CA LYS A 379 10.99 -10.98 -11.85
C LYS A 379 9.66 -10.27 -11.63
N LEU A 380 9.02 -10.48 -10.47
CA LEU A 380 7.82 -9.77 -10.07
C LEU A 380 8.05 -8.26 -10.00
N SER A 381 9.17 -7.82 -9.42
CA SER A 381 9.56 -6.40 -9.40
C SER A 381 9.75 -5.83 -10.81
N GLU A 382 10.40 -6.57 -11.71
CA GLU A 382 10.56 -6.15 -13.11
C GLU A 382 9.20 -5.99 -13.83
N ILE A 383 8.26 -6.90 -13.60
CA ILE A 383 6.90 -6.81 -14.16
C ILE A 383 6.16 -5.60 -13.59
N LEU A 384 6.26 -5.36 -12.29
CA LEU A 384 5.65 -4.22 -11.63
C LEU A 384 6.19 -2.89 -12.18
N ASN A 385 7.50 -2.83 -12.41
CA ASN A 385 8.16 -1.68 -13.05
C ASN A 385 7.67 -1.47 -14.49
N ALA A 386 7.54 -2.54 -15.26
CA ALA A 386 7.00 -2.49 -16.62
C ALA A 386 5.54 -2.01 -16.62
N PHE A 387 4.71 -2.53 -15.71
CA PHE A 387 3.33 -2.09 -15.53
C PHE A 387 3.27 -0.59 -15.22
N TYR A 388 4.10 -0.10 -14.29
CA TYR A 388 4.19 1.33 -14.01
C TYR A 388 4.58 2.16 -15.23
N ALA A 389 5.68 1.78 -15.90
CA ALA A 389 6.26 2.53 -17.00
C ALA A 389 5.34 2.59 -18.21
N TYR A 390 4.73 1.47 -18.60
CA TYR A 390 4.01 1.35 -19.86
C TYR A 390 2.49 1.48 -19.71
N LYS A 391 1.92 1.06 -18.59
CA LYS A 391 0.46 1.05 -18.40
C LYS A 391 -0.01 2.19 -17.51
N LEU A 392 0.47 2.26 -16.27
CA LEU A 392 -0.06 3.20 -15.29
C LEU A 392 0.28 4.65 -15.65
N LYS A 393 1.54 4.95 -16.00
CA LYS A 393 1.94 6.28 -16.50
C LYS A 393 1.13 6.71 -17.73
N TYR A 394 0.86 5.79 -18.64
CA TYR A 394 0.04 6.07 -19.82
C TYR A 394 -1.39 6.44 -19.42
N LEU A 395 -2.03 5.64 -18.55
CA LEU A 395 -3.40 5.90 -18.09
C LEU A 395 -3.51 7.24 -17.35
N MET A 396 -2.55 7.54 -16.47
CA MET A 396 -2.47 8.85 -15.81
C MET A 396 -2.38 9.98 -16.84
N LYS A 397 -1.48 9.87 -17.84
CA LYS A 397 -1.34 10.89 -18.88
C LYS A 397 -2.61 11.07 -19.72
N GLN A 398 -3.30 9.99 -20.07
CA GLN A 398 -4.57 10.07 -20.80
C GLN A 398 -5.70 10.65 -19.95
N SER A 399 -5.79 10.27 -18.67
CA SER A 399 -6.72 10.86 -17.70
C SER A 399 -6.55 12.39 -17.65
N PHE A 400 -5.32 12.87 -17.44
CA PHE A 400 -5.05 14.31 -17.45
C PHE A 400 -5.41 14.99 -18.77
N LYS A 401 -5.10 14.33 -19.90
CA LYS A 401 -5.45 14.88 -21.22
C LYS A 401 -6.96 14.98 -21.43
N ASN A 402 -7.72 13.96 -21.02
CA ASN A 402 -9.18 13.93 -21.14
C ASN A 402 -9.81 15.00 -20.25
N HIS A 403 -9.44 15.02 -18.97
CA HIS A 403 -9.93 16.03 -18.03
C HIS A 403 -9.57 17.46 -18.45
N ARG A 404 -8.37 17.67 -19.03
CA ARG A 404 -7.98 18.95 -19.64
C ARG A 404 -8.88 19.32 -20.82
N LYS A 405 -9.13 18.38 -21.74
CA LYS A 405 -10.02 18.61 -22.90
C LYS A 405 -11.44 18.96 -22.46
N ASP A 406 -11.91 18.31 -21.40
CA ASP A 406 -13.27 18.45 -20.88
C ASP A 406 -13.40 19.59 -19.84
N GLN A 407 -12.32 20.33 -19.58
CA GLN A 407 -12.25 21.40 -18.57
C GLN A 407 -12.70 20.95 -17.17
N THR A 408 -12.39 19.71 -16.79
CA THR A 408 -12.72 19.11 -15.49
C THR A 408 -11.44 18.79 -14.70
N LEU A 409 -11.57 18.62 -13.38
CA LEU A 409 -10.45 18.21 -12.52
C LEU A 409 -10.16 16.72 -12.68
N ALA A 410 -8.89 16.38 -12.92
CA ALA A 410 -8.46 15.00 -12.94
C ALA A 410 -8.56 14.35 -11.55
N PRO A 411 -8.85 13.03 -11.46
CA PRO A 411 -9.03 12.33 -10.20
C PRO A 411 -7.66 12.05 -9.55
N LEU A 412 -7.05 13.08 -8.97
CA LEU A 412 -5.74 13.00 -8.30
C LEU A 412 -5.69 11.95 -7.19
N TYR A 413 -6.84 11.64 -6.58
CA TYR A 413 -6.94 10.60 -5.57
C TYR A 413 -6.64 9.20 -6.16
N LEU A 414 -7.10 8.89 -7.38
CA LEU A 414 -6.80 7.63 -8.08
C LEU A 414 -5.30 7.55 -8.36
N VAL A 415 -4.73 8.63 -8.91
CA VAL A 415 -3.29 8.72 -9.19
C VAL A 415 -2.47 8.47 -7.93
N ARG A 416 -2.84 9.12 -6.81
CA ARG A 416 -2.19 8.94 -5.51
C ARG A 416 -2.29 7.51 -5.01
N GLN A 417 -3.48 6.91 -5.03
CA GLN A 417 -3.70 5.54 -4.58
C GLN A 417 -2.90 4.55 -5.42
N SER A 418 -2.81 4.75 -6.75
CA SER A 418 -2.01 3.87 -7.60
C SER A 418 -0.51 3.96 -7.30
N PHE A 419 0.02 5.14 -6.99
CA PHE A 419 1.40 5.27 -6.51
C PHE A 419 1.60 4.61 -5.13
N GLN A 420 0.65 4.74 -4.21
CA GLN A 420 0.75 4.12 -2.89
C GLN A 420 0.73 2.59 -2.98
N GLN A 421 -0.14 2.02 -3.80
CA GLN A 421 -0.20 0.57 -3.98
C GLN A 421 1.04 0.02 -4.69
N LEU A 422 1.55 0.74 -5.69
CA LEU A 422 2.82 0.40 -6.34
C LEU A 422 3.99 0.39 -5.35
N ALA A 423 4.08 1.39 -4.47
CA ALA A 423 5.11 1.43 -3.43
C ALA A 423 4.95 0.29 -2.43
N ALA A 424 3.72 0.02 -1.98
CA ALA A 424 3.42 -1.07 -1.06
C ALA A 424 3.84 -2.44 -1.60
N ASP A 425 3.60 -2.72 -2.89
CA ASP A 425 4.04 -3.99 -3.49
C ASP A 425 5.57 -4.08 -3.60
N HIS A 426 6.25 -2.97 -3.90
CA HIS A 426 7.72 -2.94 -3.85
C HIS A 426 8.25 -3.20 -2.43
N GLU A 427 7.64 -2.60 -1.42
CA GLU A 427 7.98 -2.84 0.00
C GLU A 427 7.75 -4.30 0.39
N ILE A 428 6.63 -4.90 -0.02
CA ILE A 428 6.35 -6.34 0.20
C ILE A 428 7.41 -7.22 -0.49
N ILE A 429 7.81 -6.90 -1.73
CA ILE A 429 8.86 -7.64 -2.44
C ILE A 429 10.21 -7.51 -1.71
N GLN A 430 10.56 -6.30 -1.26
CA GLN A 430 11.78 -6.06 -0.48
C GLN A 430 11.76 -6.87 0.82
N GLN A 431 10.65 -6.83 1.56
CA GLN A 431 10.43 -7.56 2.80
C GLN A 431 10.55 -9.07 2.58
N ALA A 432 9.88 -9.62 1.57
CA ALA A 432 9.93 -11.04 1.23
C ALA A 432 11.36 -11.50 0.85
N ALA A 433 12.17 -10.62 0.25
CA ALA A 433 13.56 -10.89 -0.07
C ALA A 433 14.47 -10.84 1.16
N VAL A 434 14.31 -9.82 2.01
CA VAL A 434 15.07 -9.66 3.25
C VAL A 434 14.80 -10.82 4.22
N GLN A 435 13.54 -11.25 4.35
CA GLN A 435 13.18 -12.41 5.20
C GLN A 435 13.83 -13.73 4.73
N ARG A 436 14.23 -13.80 3.45
CA ARG A 436 14.93 -14.95 2.85
C ARG A 436 16.44 -14.78 2.82
N ARG A 437 16.98 -13.68 3.34
CA ARG A 437 18.41 -13.38 3.29
C ARG A 437 19.20 -14.33 4.19
N TRP A 438 20.33 -14.79 3.67
CA TRP A 438 21.31 -15.55 4.44
C TRP A 438 22.32 -14.59 5.07
N THR A 439 22.68 -14.84 6.32
CA THR A 439 23.57 -13.95 7.08
C THR A 439 24.95 -14.59 7.23
N TYR A 440 25.99 -13.77 7.10
CA TYR A 440 27.36 -14.18 7.40
C TYR A 440 27.64 -13.97 8.88
N GLY A 441 28.02 -15.04 9.61
CA GLY A 441 28.35 -14.95 11.03
C GLY A 441 29.77 -14.48 11.25
N PHE A 442 29.96 -13.28 11.80
CA PHE A 442 31.30 -12.76 12.13
C PHE A 442 31.87 -13.29 13.47
N ASN A 443 31.08 -14.00 14.28
CA ASN A 443 31.42 -14.29 15.69
C ASN A 443 31.45 -15.78 16.08
N VAL A 444 31.27 -16.70 15.14
CA VAL A 444 31.51 -18.13 15.41
C VAL A 444 32.87 -18.45 14.80
N LYS A 445 33.68 -19.26 15.47
CA LYS A 445 35.02 -19.68 14.99
C LYS A 445 34.99 -20.44 13.65
N ASP A 446 33.82 -20.60 13.06
CA ASP A 446 33.55 -21.23 11.79
C ASP A 446 33.09 -20.13 10.82
N ASP A 447 33.89 -19.85 9.78
CA ASP A 447 33.59 -18.91 8.68
C ASP A 447 32.39 -19.40 7.83
N GLY A 448 31.20 -19.44 8.41
CA GLY A 448 30.00 -20.04 7.86
C GLY A 448 28.88 -19.04 7.58
N TYR A 449 28.13 -19.29 6.52
CA TYR A 449 26.83 -18.67 6.30
C TYR A 449 25.75 -19.46 7.04
N PHE A 450 24.79 -18.76 7.63
CA PHE A 450 23.63 -19.38 8.24
C PHE A 450 22.33 -18.83 7.63
N ILE A 451 21.37 -19.73 7.47
CA ILE A 451 19.99 -19.42 7.10
C ILE A 451 19.23 -18.99 8.36
N SER A 452 18.43 -17.92 8.28
CA SER A 452 17.55 -17.52 9.38
C SER A 452 16.41 -18.54 9.54
N GLU A 453 15.87 -18.67 10.76
CA GLU A 453 14.68 -19.51 10.99
C GLU A 453 13.51 -19.08 10.10
N GLN A 454 13.31 -17.76 9.97
CA GLN A 454 12.30 -17.18 9.08
C GLN A 454 12.45 -17.65 7.63
N ALA A 455 13.68 -17.75 7.11
CA ALA A 455 13.90 -18.22 5.75
C ALA A 455 13.59 -19.73 5.60
N VAL A 456 13.84 -20.55 6.62
CA VAL A 456 13.45 -21.97 6.63
C VAL A 456 11.93 -22.11 6.71
N GLU A 457 11.27 -21.29 7.51
CA GLU A 457 9.81 -21.30 7.62
C GLU A 457 9.14 -20.88 6.31
N LEU A 458 9.63 -19.81 5.68
CA LEU A 458 9.15 -19.38 4.36
C LEU A 458 9.37 -20.46 3.29
N LEU A 459 10.46 -21.22 3.36
CA LEU A 459 10.67 -22.38 2.49
C LEU A 459 9.59 -23.45 2.68
N ILE A 460 9.22 -23.75 3.92
CA ILE A 460 8.13 -24.69 4.24
C ILE A 460 6.80 -24.13 3.72
N MET A 461 6.51 -22.86 3.98
CA MET A 461 5.29 -22.17 3.54
C MET A 461 5.15 -22.17 2.01
N ASP A 462 6.22 -21.85 1.27
CA ASP A 462 6.25 -21.89 -0.19
C ASP A 462 5.93 -23.30 -0.71
N LYS A 463 6.55 -24.33 -0.12
CA LYS A 463 6.30 -25.74 -0.49
C LYS A 463 4.88 -26.18 -0.18
N LEU A 464 4.31 -25.75 0.94
CA LEU A 464 2.92 -26.02 1.28
C LEU A 464 1.96 -25.33 0.31
N ALA A 465 2.23 -24.07 -0.06
CA ALA A 465 1.41 -23.33 -1.02
C ALA A 465 1.45 -23.97 -2.42
N ILE A 466 2.63 -24.41 -2.87
CA ILE A 466 2.77 -25.19 -4.10
C ILE A 466 2.01 -26.51 -4.00
N LYS A 467 2.11 -27.21 -2.88
CA LYS A 467 1.32 -28.44 -2.67
C LYS A 467 -0.18 -28.16 -2.67
N ALA A 468 -0.62 -27.01 -2.20
CA ALA A 468 -2.03 -26.64 -2.19
C ALA A 468 -2.56 -26.26 -3.58
N ILE A 469 -1.76 -25.64 -4.46
CA ILE A 469 -2.24 -25.21 -5.79
C ILE A 469 -2.34 -26.37 -6.79
N VAL A 470 -1.41 -27.31 -6.72
CA VAL A 470 -1.18 -28.29 -7.80
C VAL A 470 -2.42 -29.09 -8.20
N PRO A 471 -3.33 -29.56 -7.31
CA PRO A 471 -4.47 -30.36 -7.72
C PRO A 471 -5.46 -29.60 -8.61
N PHE A 472 -5.41 -28.26 -8.57
CA PHE A 472 -6.34 -27.37 -9.25
C PHE A 472 -5.65 -26.37 -10.18
N LYS A 473 -4.33 -26.51 -10.39
CA LYS A 473 -3.54 -25.60 -11.22
C LYS A 473 -4.08 -25.53 -12.65
N HIS A 474 -4.64 -26.62 -13.19
CA HIS A 474 -5.21 -26.67 -14.54
C HIS A 474 -6.44 -25.78 -14.73
N LEU A 475 -7.11 -25.37 -13.63
CA LEU A 475 -8.22 -24.42 -13.67
C LEU A 475 -7.75 -22.98 -13.91
N LEU A 476 -6.47 -22.70 -13.71
CA LEU A 476 -5.91 -21.36 -13.90
C LEU A 476 -5.56 -21.12 -15.37
N PRO A 477 -5.82 -19.92 -15.91
CA PRO A 477 -5.39 -19.54 -17.27
C PRO A 477 -3.88 -19.72 -17.47
N SER A 478 -3.08 -19.27 -16.49
CA SER A 478 -1.63 -19.41 -16.46
C SER A 478 -1.15 -20.83 -16.19
N GLY A 479 -2.02 -21.70 -15.67
CA GLY A 479 -1.72 -23.10 -15.39
C GLY A 479 -1.51 -23.96 -16.64
N LYS A 480 -1.99 -23.51 -17.81
CA LYS A 480 -1.82 -24.17 -19.11
C LYS A 480 -0.50 -23.83 -19.81
N ASP A 481 0.24 -22.83 -19.32
CA ASP A 481 1.48 -22.40 -19.93
C ASP A 481 2.69 -23.18 -19.38
N GLU A 482 3.58 -23.60 -20.27
CA GLU A 482 4.88 -24.20 -19.93
C GLU A 482 5.74 -23.28 -19.06
N ASN A 483 5.52 -21.95 -19.14
CA ASN A 483 6.29 -20.95 -18.40
C ASN A 483 5.98 -20.86 -16.89
N GLY A 484 5.00 -21.62 -16.39
CA GLY A 484 4.78 -21.82 -14.95
C GLY A 484 3.99 -20.71 -14.22
N LEU A 485 3.75 -20.96 -12.93
CA LEU A 485 3.11 -20.09 -11.94
C LEU A 485 4.05 -20.05 -10.73
N ALA A 486 4.47 -18.87 -10.28
CA ALA A 486 5.27 -18.73 -9.05
C ALA A 486 4.37 -18.48 -7.85
N ILE A 487 4.65 -19.16 -6.75
CA ILE A 487 3.97 -18.95 -5.49
C ILE A 487 5.02 -18.61 -4.44
N ILE A 488 4.81 -17.47 -3.79
CA ILE A 488 5.75 -16.86 -2.86
C ILE A 488 4.99 -16.47 -1.60
N SER A 489 5.41 -17.02 -0.48
CA SER A 489 4.96 -16.63 0.85
C SER A 489 5.82 -15.50 1.41
N TYR A 490 5.31 -14.71 2.34
CA TYR A 490 6.08 -13.74 3.09
C TYR A 490 5.44 -13.53 4.46
N LEU A 491 6.21 -13.11 5.45
CA LEU A 491 5.64 -12.79 6.75
C LEU A 491 5.02 -11.40 6.70
N SER A 492 3.80 -11.27 7.22
CA SER A 492 2.97 -10.06 7.22
C SER A 492 2.25 -9.89 8.57
N GLU A 493 1.54 -8.79 8.80
CA GLU A 493 0.77 -8.61 10.05
C GLU A 493 -0.41 -9.57 10.18
N ARG A 494 -1.00 -9.97 9.05
CA ARG A 494 -2.14 -10.89 8.98
C ARG A 494 -1.96 -11.86 7.83
N THR A 495 -2.53 -13.06 7.96
CA THR A 495 -2.56 -14.00 6.84
C THR A 495 -3.55 -13.52 5.79
N HIS A 496 -3.12 -13.45 4.54
CA HIS A 496 -3.94 -12.99 3.42
C HIS A 496 -3.30 -13.35 2.09
N ILE A 497 -4.11 -13.44 1.05
CA ILE A 497 -3.66 -13.45 -0.34
C ILE A 497 -3.55 -12.03 -0.90
N ARG A 498 -2.45 -11.73 -1.59
CA ARG A 498 -2.25 -10.44 -2.26
C ARG A 498 -2.72 -10.55 -3.71
N ARG A 499 -3.73 -9.75 -4.07
CA ARG A 499 -4.19 -9.60 -5.47
C ARG A 499 -3.22 -8.73 -6.26
N LEU A 500 -2.75 -9.24 -7.40
CA LEU A 500 -1.76 -8.59 -8.27
C LEU A 500 -2.41 -8.27 -9.62
N PRO A 501 -3.09 -7.13 -9.79
CA PRO A 501 -3.92 -6.89 -10.98
C PRO A 501 -3.10 -6.65 -12.26
N TYR A 502 -1.78 -6.63 -12.14
CA TYR A 502 -0.80 -6.48 -13.20
C TYR A 502 -0.15 -7.80 -13.65
N THR A 503 -0.41 -8.93 -12.97
CA THR A 503 0.08 -10.25 -13.39
C THR A 503 -0.73 -11.41 -12.80
N ASP A 504 -0.98 -12.45 -13.59
CA ASP A 504 -1.62 -13.71 -13.17
C ASP A 504 -0.62 -14.88 -13.03
N ARG A 505 0.68 -14.55 -13.10
CA ARG A 505 1.82 -15.49 -13.03
C ARG A 505 2.38 -15.66 -11.63
N PHE A 506 1.91 -14.85 -10.69
CA PHE A 506 2.38 -14.84 -9.31
C PHE A 506 1.23 -14.95 -8.34
N ILE A 507 1.42 -15.77 -7.32
CA ILE A 507 0.58 -15.81 -6.12
C ILE A 507 1.46 -15.39 -4.96
N MET A 508 1.06 -14.33 -4.27
CA MET A 508 1.74 -13.79 -3.10
C MET A 508 0.87 -14.05 -1.87
N ILE A 509 1.40 -14.79 -0.89
CA ILE A 509 0.67 -15.18 0.33
C ILE A 509 1.36 -14.57 1.55
N GLY A 510 0.71 -13.60 2.18
CA GLY A 510 1.14 -13.07 3.48
C GLY A 510 0.75 -14.06 4.59
N VAL A 511 1.67 -14.33 5.51
CA VAL A 511 1.43 -15.18 6.69
C VAL A 511 1.76 -14.37 7.95
N SER A 512 0.82 -14.31 8.89
CA SER A 512 0.94 -13.47 10.10
C SER A 512 2.23 -13.73 10.93
N TYR A 513 2.95 -12.68 11.35
CA TYR A 513 4.15 -12.78 12.19
C TYR A 513 3.88 -13.38 13.57
N ASP A 514 2.72 -13.11 14.16
CA ASP A 514 2.31 -13.70 15.44
C ASP A 514 2.24 -15.23 15.41
N ARG A 515 2.32 -15.81 14.20
CA ARG A 515 2.29 -17.24 13.91
C ARG A 515 3.68 -17.86 13.77
N VAL A 516 4.73 -17.05 13.94
CA VAL A 516 6.14 -17.44 13.96
C VAL A 516 6.63 -17.31 15.41
N PRO A 517 7.22 -18.36 16.02
CA PRO A 517 7.74 -18.28 17.38
C PRO A 517 8.70 -17.09 17.52
N GLN A 518 8.54 -16.28 18.57
CA GLN A 518 9.52 -15.22 18.85
C GLN A 518 10.89 -15.86 19.08
N ALA A 519 11.85 -15.56 18.20
CA ALA A 519 13.25 -15.85 18.44
C ALA A 519 13.63 -15.16 19.76
N GLY A 520 13.93 -15.95 20.80
CA GLY A 520 14.18 -15.45 22.16
C GLY A 520 15.33 -14.43 22.25
N SER A 521 16.17 -14.38 21.22
CA SER A 521 17.04 -13.26 20.86
C SER A 521 17.57 -13.51 19.44
N LEU A 522 17.86 -12.46 18.67
CA LEU A 522 18.51 -12.52 17.34
C LEU A 522 19.86 -13.30 17.35
N PHE A 523 20.40 -13.58 18.53
CA PHE A 523 21.69 -14.23 18.78
C PHE A 523 21.63 -15.40 19.78
N ASP A 524 20.47 -15.71 20.37
CA ASP A 524 20.32 -16.80 21.36
C ASP A 524 19.43 -17.89 20.75
N ASP A 525 19.94 -18.49 19.67
CA ASP A 525 19.29 -19.57 18.93
C ASP A 525 19.37 -20.89 19.71
N ARG A 526 18.54 -21.00 20.75
CA ARG A 526 18.32 -22.24 21.52
C ARG A 526 17.28 -23.15 20.88
N ALA A 527 16.78 -22.81 19.68
CA ALA A 527 15.79 -23.59 18.94
C ALA A 527 16.42 -24.73 18.11
N LEU A 528 17.76 -24.84 18.12
CA LEU A 528 18.49 -26.07 17.77
C LEU A 528 18.12 -27.30 18.63
N PHE A 529 17.28 -27.16 19.68
CA PHE A 529 16.87 -28.22 20.62
C PHE A 529 15.34 -28.42 20.75
N GLU A 530 14.67 -28.86 19.69
CA GLU A 530 13.39 -29.62 19.79
C GLU A 530 12.11 -28.85 20.21
N ARG A 531 12.01 -27.52 20.08
CA ARG A 531 10.71 -26.88 20.31
C ARG A 531 9.74 -27.14 19.14
N PRO A 532 8.52 -27.68 19.39
CA PRO A 532 7.56 -27.96 18.34
C PRO A 532 6.97 -26.66 17.80
N PHE A 533 7.19 -26.45 16.50
CA PHE A 533 6.54 -25.43 15.69
C PHE A 533 5.00 -25.53 15.83
N HIS A 534 4.29 -24.39 15.89
CA HIS A 534 2.83 -24.34 15.94
C HIS A 534 2.22 -24.63 14.56
N ALA A 535 2.35 -25.89 14.13
CA ALA A 535 2.06 -26.36 12.78
C ALA A 535 0.66 -26.03 12.25
N PHE A 536 -0.31 -25.92 13.16
CA PHE A 536 -1.72 -25.72 12.83
C PHE A 536 -1.94 -24.44 12.01
N GLU A 537 -1.19 -23.38 12.25
CA GLU A 537 -1.42 -22.07 11.61
C GLU A 537 -1.02 -22.03 10.13
N LEU A 538 -0.17 -22.96 9.68
CA LEU A 538 0.20 -23.08 8.26
C LEU A 538 -0.94 -23.61 7.39
N MET A 539 -1.97 -24.23 7.97
CA MET A 539 -3.13 -24.69 7.19
C MET A 539 -4.06 -23.55 6.77
N ALA A 540 -3.76 -22.31 7.17
CA ALA A 540 -4.35 -21.14 6.53
C ALA A 540 -3.85 -20.96 5.09
N ILE A 541 -2.67 -21.48 4.72
CA ILE A 541 -2.13 -21.35 3.35
C ILE A 541 -3.06 -21.98 2.29
N PRO A 542 -3.53 -23.24 2.44
CA PRO A 542 -4.56 -23.80 1.56
C PRO A 542 -5.81 -22.94 1.43
N HIS A 543 -6.25 -22.30 2.51
CA HIS A 543 -7.39 -21.38 2.49
C HIS A 543 -7.10 -20.16 1.61
N GLU A 544 -5.95 -19.50 1.79
CA GLU A 544 -5.51 -18.38 0.93
C GLU A 544 -5.38 -18.79 -0.54
N VAL A 545 -4.88 -20.00 -0.81
CA VAL A 545 -4.85 -20.55 -2.17
C VAL A 545 -6.27 -20.75 -2.72
N GLY A 546 -7.22 -21.12 -1.87
CA GLY A 546 -8.64 -21.22 -2.19
C GLY A 546 -9.21 -19.89 -2.70
N HIS A 547 -8.90 -18.76 -2.08
CA HIS A 547 -9.27 -17.44 -2.60
C HIS A 547 -8.74 -17.20 -4.03
N TYR A 548 -7.49 -17.56 -4.29
CA TYR A 548 -6.93 -17.42 -5.63
C TYR A 548 -7.69 -18.25 -6.67
N ILE A 549 -7.98 -19.51 -6.35
CA ILE A 549 -8.72 -20.40 -7.24
C ILE A 549 -10.15 -19.91 -7.43
N TYR A 550 -10.80 -19.37 -6.40
CA TYR A 550 -12.12 -18.77 -6.52
C TYR A 550 -12.11 -17.67 -7.59
N GLU A 551 -11.21 -16.70 -7.45
CA GLU A 551 -11.17 -15.52 -8.33
C GLU A 551 -10.74 -15.86 -9.77
N HIS A 552 -9.71 -16.70 -9.91
CA HIS A 552 -9.04 -16.90 -11.19
C HIS A 552 -9.35 -18.23 -11.87
N GLY A 553 -9.90 -19.20 -11.14
CA GLY A 553 -10.26 -20.51 -11.66
C GLY A 553 -11.37 -20.42 -12.72
N LYS A 554 -11.20 -21.20 -13.80
CA LYS A 554 -12.16 -21.34 -14.89
C LYS A 554 -12.55 -22.79 -15.05
N LEU A 555 -13.86 -23.03 -15.06
CA LEU A 555 -14.46 -24.33 -15.36
C LEU A 555 -14.38 -24.63 -16.85
N GLU A 556 -14.67 -25.87 -17.25
CA GLU A 556 -14.67 -26.31 -18.66
C GLU A 556 -15.62 -25.49 -19.54
N ASP A 557 -16.74 -25.04 -18.99
CA ASP A 557 -17.71 -24.20 -19.66
C ASP A 557 -17.35 -22.69 -19.67
N GLY A 558 -16.18 -22.33 -19.13
CA GLY A 558 -15.65 -20.97 -19.08
C GLY A 558 -16.16 -20.11 -17.93
N ARG A 559 -17.10 -20.61 -17.11
CA ARG A 559 -17.57 -19.88 -15.91
C ARG A 559 -16.46 -19.81 -14.86
N SER A 560 -16.44 -18.71 -14.08
CA SER A 560 -15.64 -18.61 -12.85
C SER A 560 -16.47 -18.97 -11.61
N PHE A 561 -15.80 -19.27 -10.50
CA PHE A 561 -16.49 -19.55 -9.23
C PHE A 561 -17.31 -18.38 -8.68
N PRO A 562 -16.91 -17.09 -8.83
CA PRO A 562 -17.80 -15.96 -8.57
C PRO A 562 -19.12 -16.02 -9.36
N GLN A 563 -19.09 -16.46 -10.63
CA GLN A 563 -20.29 -16.60 -11.44
C GLN A 563 -21.15 -17.79 -10.97
N VAL A 564 -20.54 -18.88 -10.51
CA VAL A 564 -21.25 -19.99 -9.87
C VAL A 564 -21.92 -19.52 -8.58
N CYS A 565 -21.20 -18.77 -7.74
CA CYS A 565 -21.72 -18.22 -6.49
C CYS A 565 -22.93 -17.29 -6.70
N LYS A 566 -22.91 -16.52 -7.79
CA LYS A 566 -23.96 -15.54 -8.12
C LYS A 566 -25.35 -16.14 -8.27
N GLN A 567 -25.48 -17.44 -8.56
CA GLN A 567 -26.79 -18.10 -8.65
C GLN A 567 -27.56 -18.15 -7.32
N PHE A 568 -26.86 -17.97 -6.20
CA PHE A 568 -27.46 -17.92 -4.86
C PHE A 568 -27.86 -16.50 -4.43
N GLU A 569 -27.50 -15.47 -5.22
CA GLU A 569 -27.87 -14.09 -4.97
C GLU A 569 -29.41 -13.93 -4.95
N GLY A 570 -29.94 -13.25 -3.92
CA GLY A 570 -31.37 -13.01 -3.73
C GLY A 570 -32.17 -14.15 -3.08
N ASN A 571 -31.73 -15.40 -3.20
CA ASN A 571 -32.44 -16.57 -2.62
C ASN A 571 -31.76 -17.14 -1.37
N ASN A 572 -30.48 -16.85 -1.15
CA ASN A 572 -29.72 -17.30 0.00
C ASN A 572 -29.14 -16.10 0.77
N PRO A 573 -29.49 -15.90 2.05
CA PRO A 573 -28.95 -14.78 2.83
C PRO A 573 -27.43 -14.89 3.04
N TYR A 574 -26.85 -16.08 2.91
CA TYR A 574 -25.42 -16.32 3.10
C TYR A 574 -24.61 -16.35 1.80
N HIS A 575 -25.19 -15.94 0.65
CA HIS A 575 -24.45 -15.91 -0.62
C HIS A 575 -23.19 -15.02 -0.57
N ARG A 576 -23.19 -13.99 0.29
CA ARG A 576 -22.04 -13.09 0.49
C ARG A 576 -20.84 -13.80 1.11
N TRP A 577 -21.06 -14.89 1.86
CA TRP A 577 -20.00 -15.73 2.40
C TRP A 577 -19.40 -16.69 1.37
N GLY A 578 -19.88 -16.68 0.13
CA GLY A 578 -19.56 -17.72 -0.85
C GLY A 578 -18.07 -17.82 -1.18
N GLU A 579 -17.34 -16.70 -1.19
CA GLU A 579 -15.88 -16.71 -1.38
C GLU A 579 -15.16 -17.41 -0.20
N GLU A 580 -15.49 -17.04 1.03
CA GLU A 580 -14.93 -17.67 2.24
C GLU A 580 -15.31 -19.14 2.38
N ILE A 581 -16.56 -19.49 2.11
CA ILE A 581 -17.04 -20.88 2.10
C ILE A 581 -16.28 -21.68 1.04
N PHE A 582 -16.01 -21.09 -0.13
CA PHE A 582 -15.21 -21.74 -1.16
C PHE A 582 -13.78 -21.98 -0.67
N ALA A 583 -13.14 -20.97 -0.09
CA ALA A 583 -11.78 -21.08 0.42
C ALA A 583 -11.66 -22.09 1.58
N ASP A 584 -12.65 -22.15 2.47
CA ASP A 584 -12.79 -23.17 3.53
C ASP A 584 -12.95 -24.58 2.94
N LEU A 585 -13.84 -24.74 1.95
CA LEU A 585 -14.04 -25.99 1.23
C LEU A 585 -12.75 -26.45 0.55
N TYR A 586 -12.04 -25.52 -0.11
CA TYR A 586 -10.77 -25.78 -0.75
C TYR A 586 -9.73 -26.27 0.27
N GLY A 587 -9.62 -25.61 1.42
CA GLY A 587 -8.78 -26.04 2.54
C GLY A 587 -9.09 -27.46 2.99
N CYS A 588 -10.37 -27.79 3.17
CA CYS A 588 -10.81 -29.14 3.54
C CYS A 588 -10.53 -30.20 2.46
N ILE A 589 -10.65 -29.88 1.17
CA ILE A 589 -10.29 -30.80 0.08
C ILE A 589 -8.78 -31.10 0.11
N VAL A 590 -7.96 -30.06 0.31
CA VAL A 590 -6.50 -30.17 0.25
C VAL A 590 -5.89 -30.75 1.54
N THR A 591 -6.50 -30.49 2.70
CA THR A 591 -5.92 -30.83 4.02
C THR A 591 -6.82 -31.61 4.97
N GLY A 592 -8.08 -31.85 4.59
CA GLY A 592 -9.02 -32.62 5.40
C GLY A 592 -9.27 -32.00 6.79
N PRO A 593 -9.31 -32.81 7.86
CA PRO A 593 -9.52 -32.37 9.24
C PRO A 593 -8.53 -31.32 9.76
N LEU A 594 -7.38 -31.15 9.13
CA LEU A 594 -6.36 -30.20 9.57
C LEU A 594 -6.77 -28.74 9.41
N THR A 595 -7.58 -28.43 8.39
CA THR A 595 -8.18 -27.09 8.25
C THR A 595 -9.03 -26.77 9.48
N VAL A 596 -9.80 -27.74 9.99
CA VAL A 596 -10.67 -27.53 11.16
C VAL A 596 -9.84 -27.33 12.43
N LEU A 597 -8.80 -28.15 12.62
CA LEU A 597 -7.90 -28.03 13.77
C LEU A 597 -7.16 -26.68 13.77
N SER A 598 -6.75 -26.22 12.59
CA SER A 598 -6.16 -24.89 12.38
C SER A 598 -7.11 -23.77 12.74
N MET A 599 -8.33 -23.79 12.19
CA MET A 599 -9.36 -22.79 12.50
C MET A 599 -9.68 -22.76 14.00
N ARG A 600 -9.85 -23.92 14.63
CA ARG A 600 -10.09 -24.00 16.07
C ARG A 600 -8.97 -23.35 16.88
N ALA A 601 -7.71 -23.66 16.54
CA ALA A 601 -6.57 -23.11 17.25
C ALA A 601 -6.45 -21.59 17.07
N LEU A 602 -6.72 -21.08 15.86
CA LEU A 602 -6.81 -19.64 15.58
C LEU A 602 -7.90 -18.97 16.42
N LEU A 603 -9.10 -19.54 16.47
CA LEU A 603 -10.22 -18.95 17.23
C LEU A 603 -9.98 -18.95 18.74
N VAL A 604 -9.22 -19.92 19.25
CA VAL A 604 -8.84 -19.98 20.66
C VAL A 604 -7.75 -18.95 21.01
N SER A 605 -6.94 -18.52 20.04
CA SER A 605 -5.88 -17.53 20.25
C SER A 605 -6.34 -16.07 20.12
N ILE A 606 -7.46 -15.79 19.42
CA ILE A 606 -7.99 -14.43 19.26
C ILE A 606 -8.78 -13.93 20.49
N ASN A 607 -9.02 -12.61 20.54
CA ASN A 607 -9.93 -12.01 21.53
C ASN A 607 -11.36 -12.57 21.35
N ARG A 608 -11.93 -13.13 22.42
CA ARG A 608 -13.28 -13.72 22.46
C ARG A 608 -14.38 -12.75 22.02
N GLU A 609 -14.24 -11.46 22.29
CA GLU A 609 -15.21 -10.45 21.84
C GLU A 609 -15.30 -10.37 20.31
N ARG A 610 -14.22 -10.69 19.60
CA ARG A 610 -14.19 -10.72 18.13
C ARG A 610 -14.76 -12.01 17.55
N ALA A 611 -14.81 -13.10 18.33
CA ALA A 611 -15.30 -14.39 17.85
C ALA A 611 -16.77 -14.33 17.38
N TRP A 612 -17.52 -13.32 17.85
CA TRP A 612 -18.93 -13.10 17.52
C TRP A 612 -19.18 -11.96 16.51
N LYS A 613 -18.14 -11.23 16.10
CA LYS A 613 -18.34 -10.08 15.20
C LYS A 613 -18.70 -10.57 13.80
N ASP A 614 -19.90 -10.26 13.35
CA ASP A 614 -20.33 -10.39 11.95
C ASP A 614 -19.90 -9.13 11.21
N ASP A 615 -19.15 -9.30 10.12
CA ASP A 615 -18.76 -8.22 9.22
C ASP A 615 -19.51 -8.27 7.88
N GLU A 616 -20.57 -9.10 7.79
CA GLU A 616 -21.41 -9.39 6.63
C GLU A 616 -20.72 -10.10 5.47
N HIS A 617 -19.39 -10.19 5.47
CA HIS A 617 -18.58 -10.72 4.36
C HIS A 617 -18.02 -12.10 4.70
N HIS A 618 -17.73 -12.36 5.97
CA HIS A 618 -17.18 -13.62 6.44
C HIS A 618 -18.19 -14.42 7.28
N PRO A 619 -18.13 -15.76 7.26
CA PRO A 619 -18.82 -16.58 8.24
C PRO A 619 -18.44 -16.14 9.65
N THR A 620 -19.42 -15.95 10.52
CA THR A 620 -19.17 -15.59 11.92
C THR A 620 -18.15 -16.58 12.53
N PRO A 621 -17.06 -16.11 13.16
CA PRO A 621 -15.95 -16.98 13.53
C PRO A 621 -16.36 -18.19 14.38
N VAL A 622 -17.25 -18.01 15.36
CA VAL A 622 -17.79 -19.11 16.19
C VAL A 622 -18.50 -20.21 15.39
N LEU A 623 -19.15 -19.85 14.28
CA LEU A 623 -19.87 -20.77 13.41
C LEU A 623 -18.93 -21.53 12.46
N ARG A 624 -17.79 -20.93 12.12
CA ARG A 624 -16.88 -21.42 11.08
C ARG A 624 -16.38 -22.84 11.32
N VAL A 625 -16.12 -23.23 12.58
CA VAL A 625 -15.72 -24.61 12.91
C VAL A 625 -16.83 -25.62 12.60
N PHE A 626 -18.09 -25.29 12.91
CA PHE A 626 -19.23 -26.15 12.58
C PHE A 626 -19.46 -26.24 11.06
N ILE A 627 -19.23 -25.14 10.35
CA ILE A 627 -19.29 -25.08 8.88
C ILE A 627 -18.22 -25.97 8.26
N LEU A 628 -16.98 -25.91 8.74
CA LEU A 628 -15.88 -26.76 8.30
C LEU A 628 -16.14 -28.25 8.56
N ASN A 629 -16.71 -28.60 9.73
CA ASN A 629 -17.11 -29.97 10.00
C ASN A 629 -18.24 -30.45 9.07
N GLU A 630 -19.18 -29.57 8.72
CA GLU A 630 -20.20 -29.88 7.71
C GLU A 630 -19.60 -30.09 6.32
N ILE A 631 -18.63 -29.27 5.92
CA ILE A 631 -17.88 -29.44 4.67
C ILE A 631 -17.27 -30.86 4.60
N LEU A 632 -16.60 -31.31 5.66
CA LEU A 632 -16.02 -32.65 5.71
C LEU A 632 -17.08 -33.77 5.59
N ARG A 633 -18.27 -33.58 6.19
CA ARG A 633 -19.39 -34.51 6.02
C ARG A 633 -19.89 -34.54 4.57
N ILE A 634 -20.03 -33.39 3.92
CA ILE A 634 -20.43 -33.30 2.51
C ILE A 634 -19.40 -33.98 1.62
N LEU A 635 -18.11 -33.75 1.84
CA LEU A 635 -17.04 -34.41 1.08
C LEU A 635 -17.12 -35.94 1.21
N LYS A 636 -17.40 -36.46 2.41
CA LYS A 636 -17.66 -37.89 2.64
C LYS A 636 -18.88 -38.40 1.88
N GLU A 637 -19.99 -37.69 1.93
CA GLU A 637 -21.21 -38.08 1.22
C GLU A 637 -20.99 -38.12 -0.30
N MET A 638 -20.20 -37.20 -0.84
CA MET A 638 -19.94 -37.09 -2.28
C MET A 638 -18.86 -38.06 -2.78
N ASN A 639 -17.85 -38.37 -1.96
CA ASN A 639 -16.78 -39.28 -2.34
C ASN A 639 -16.26 -40.07 -1.11
N PRO A 640 -17.02 -41.08 -0.64
CA PRO A 640 -16.75 -41.78 0.62
C PRO A 640 -15.47 -42.62 0.59
N ASP A 641 -15.04 -43.06 -0.59
CA ASP A 641 -13.81 -43.84 -0.74
C ASP A 641 -12.57 -42.98 -0.43
N LYS A 642 -12.67 -41.67 -0.71
CA LYS A 642 -11.59 -40.70 -0.62
C LYS A 642 -11.61 -39.89 0.67
N TYR A 643 -12.79 -39.54 1.17
CA TYR A 643 -12.97 -38.70 2.35
C TYR A 643 -13.81 -39.46 3.40
N ASP A 644 -13.14 -40.15 4.32
CA ASP A 644 -13.83 -40.86 5.42
C ASP A 644 -13.45 -40.25 6.78
N PHE A 645 -14.25 -39.28 7.24
CA PHE A 645 -13.95 -38.47 8.42
C PHE A 645 -15.06 -38.44 9.48
N SER A 646 -16.07 -39.32 9.42
CA SER A 646 -17.28 -39.17 10.25
C SER A 646 -16.98 -39.09 11.75
N ASP A 647 -16.14 -39.99 12.25
CA ASP A 647 -15.83 -40.05 13.68
C ASP A 647 -15.03 -38.82 14.14
N VAL A 648 -14.21 -38.29 13.23
CA VAL A 648 -13.42 -37.07 13.44
C VAL A 648 -14.33 -35.84 13.53
N THR A 649 -15.30 -35.70 12.61
CA THR A 649 -16.20 -34.54 12.58
C THR A 649 -17.09 -34.46 13.83
N ASP A 650 -17.58 -35.59 14.32
CA ASP A 650 -18.40 -35.64 15.53
C ASP A 650 -17.57 -35.30 16.78
N ARG A 651 -16.31 -35.77 16.83
CA ARG A 651 -15.40 -35.40 17.91
C ARG A 651 -15.03 -33.92 17.88
N LEU A 652 -14.79 -33.35 16.70
CA LEU A 652 -14.47 -31.93 16.54
C LEU A 652 -15.64 -31.02 16.95
N ASP A 653 -16.88 -31.40 16.61
CA ASP A 653 -18.08 -30.69 17.06
C ASP A 653 -18.25 -30.76 18.58
N GLU A 654 -18.02 -31.93 19.18
CA GLU A 654 -18.06 -32.12 20.64
C GLU A 654 -17.00 -31.29 21.38
N ASP A 655 -15.75 -31.35 20.91
CA ASP A 655 -14.64 -30.56 21.46
C ASP A 655 -14.92 -29.06 21.36
N TRP A 656 -15.40 -28.59 20.19
CA TRP A 656 -15.70 -27.17 19.99
C TRP A 656 -16.86 -26.70 20.85
N ALA A 657 -17.93 -27.49 20.96
CA ALA A 657 -19.03 -27.21 21.87
C ALA A 657 -18.56 -27.14 23.34
N GLY A 658 -17.61 -28.01 23.74
CA GLY A 658 -16.99 -27.96 25.06
C GLY A 658 -16.18 -26.68 25.31
N ILE A 659 -15.41 -26.22 24.31
CA ILE A 659 -14.67 -24.95 24.37
C ILE A 659 -15.65 -23.77 24.51
N LEU A 660 -16.70 -23.73 23.67
CA LEU A 660 -17.72 -22.69 23.75
C LEU A 660 -18.44 -22.68 25.11
N ALA A 661 -18.75 -23.85 25.67
CA ALA A 661 -19.31 -23.95 27.01
C ALA A 661 -18.36 -23.36 28.08
N SER A 662 -17.05 -23.59 27.96
CA SER A 662 -16.04 -22.97 28.85
C SER A 662 -15.95 -21.45 28.72
N TRP A 663 -16.38 -20.90 27.58
CA TRP A 663 -16.48 -19.46 27.34
C TRP A 663 -17.83 -18.86 27.77
N GLY A 664 -18.73 -19.68 28.31
CA GLY A 664 -20.05 -19.24 28.79
C GLY A 664 -21.17 -19.35 27.76
N TYR A 665 -20.91 -19.94 26.59
CA TYR A 665 -21.95 -20.20 25.58
C TYR A 665 -22.73 -21.47 25.95
N ALA A 666 -24.01 -21.35 26.29
CA ALA A 666 -24.81 -22.50 26.69
C ALA A 666 -25.31 -23.28 25.46
N ARG A 667 -25.13 -24.61 25.49
CA ARG A 667 -25.74 -25.53 24.52
C ARG A 667 -27.24 -25.59 24.79
N VAL A 668 -28.03 -25.29 23.77
CA VAL A 668 -29.48 -25.51 23.82
C VAL A 668 -29.76 -26.77 23.01
N GLN A 669 -29.95 -27.90 23.72
CA GLN A 669 -30.31 -29.16 23.08
C GLN A 669 -31.81 -29.19 22.71
N PRO A 670 -32.20 -29.87 21.62
CA PRO A 670 -33.59 -30.23 21.39
C PRO A 670 -34.09 -31.21 22.47
N ALA A 671 -35.40 -31.25 22.69
CA ALA A 671 -36.03 -31.96 23.81
C ALA A 671 -35.91 -33.50 23.77
N ASP A 672 -35.43 -34.09 22.67
CA ASP A 672 -35.29 -35.55 22.49
C ASP A 672 -33.82 -35.99 22.61
N GLU A 673 -33.42 -36.36 23.82
CA GLU A 673 -32.02 -36.70 24.23
C GLU A 673 -31.44 -37.98 23.59
N GLN A 674 -32.25 -38.83 22.93
CA GLN A 674 -31.80 -40.19 22.55
C GLN A 674 -31.18 -40.33 21.16
N GLN A 675 -31.13 -39.26 20.37
CA GLN A 675 -30.52 -39.26 19.02
C GLN A 675 -29.80 -37.94 18.67
N ALA A 676 -29.42 -37.18 19.69
CA ALA A 676 -28.86 -35.85 19.51
C ALA A 676 -27.47 -35.93 18.85
N SER A 677 -27.34 -35.36 17.65
CA SER A 677 -26.06 -35.02 17.03
C SER A 677 -25.13 -34.38 18.08
N LYS A 678 -23.83 -34.71 18.03
CA LYS A 678 -22.84 -34.08 18.92
C LYS A 678 -22.73 -32.57 18.69
N ARG A 679 -23.10 -32.10 17.50
CA ARG A 679 -23.26 -30.68 17.18
C ARG A 679 -24.43 -30.07 17.95
N PRO A 680 -24.27 -28.91 18.60
CA PRO A 680 -25.39 -28.18 19.18
C PRO A 680 -26.30 -27.63 18.07
N ALA A 681 -27.62 -27.85 18.17
CA ALA A 681 -28.59 -27.26 17.24
C ALA A 681 -28.65 -25.73 17.37
N ARG A 682 -28.46 -25.24 18.61
CA ARG A 682 -28.49 -23.83 18.97
C ARG A 682 -27.45 -23.51 20.04
N ILE A 683 -26.91 -22.29 19.98
CA ILE A 683 -26.01 -21.75 20.99
C ILE A 683 -26.57 -20.45 21.53
N TYR A 684 -26.51 -20.29 22.85
CA TYR A 684 -26.87 -19.07 23.54
C TYR A 684 -25.63 -18.17 23.72
N LEU A 685 -25.77 -16.91 23.33
CA LEU A 685 -24.74 -15.87 23.42
C LEU A 685 -24.86 -15.14 24.74
N HIS A 686 -23.73 -14.99 25.43
CA HIS A 686 -23.66 -14.25 26.69
C HIS A 686 -23.49 -12.74 26.45
N ASP A 687 -24.26 -12.15 25.52
CA ASP A 687 -24.26 -10.70 25.31
C ASP A 687 -25.46 -10.08 26.02
N ASN A 688 -25.20 -9.46 27.18
CA ASN A 688 -26.22 -8.80 27.99
C ASN A 688 -26.82 -7.55 27.32
N SER A 689 -26.24 -7.08 26.22
CA SER A 689 -26.74 -5.93 25.45
C SER A 689 -27.69 -6.33 24.32
N ALA A 690 -27.69 -7.60 23.89
CA ALA A 690 -28.58 -8.08 22.83
C ALA A 690 -29.96 -8.46 23.38
N ILE A 691 -31.03 -8.27 22.59
CA ILE A 691 -32.39 -8.66 22.98
C ILE A 691 -32.45 -10.20 23.04
N HIS A 692 -33.24 -10.80 23.94
CA HIS A 692 -33.28 -12.26 24.17
C HIS A 692 -33.38 -13.16 22.92
N LEU A 693 -34.00 -12.69 21.83
CA LEU A 693 -34.09 -13.44 20.56
C LEU A 693 -32.83 -13.35 19.69
N GLU A 694 -32.04 -12.29 19.84
CA GLU A 694 -30.75 -12.08 19.16
C GLU A 694 -29.61 -12.86 19.86
N GLN A 695 -29.85 -13.30 21.10
CA GLN A 695 -28.91 -14.12 21.88
C GLN A 695 -28.89 -15.59 21.45
N ILE A 696 -29.72 -16.04 20.51
CA ILE A 696 -29.77 -17.45 20.10
C ILE A 696 -29.35 -17.60 18.64
N VAL A 697 -28.28 -18.36 18.44
CA VAL A 697 -27.77 -18.70 17.11
C VAL A 697 -28.28 -20.08 16.75
N ASN A 698 -29.03 -20.19 15.65
CA ASN A 698 -29.53 -21.46 15.15
C ASN A 698 -28.54 -22.05 14.14
N ILE A 699 -27.64 -22.89 14.63
CA ILE A 699 -26.58 -23.52 13.83
C ILE A 699 -27.17 -24.35 12.71
N ASP A 700 -28.17 -25.18 13.00
CA ASP A 700 -28.78 -26.03 11.96
C ASP A 700 -29.42 -25.21 10.85
N ARG A 701 -30.02 -24.06 11.18
CA ARG A 701 -30.53 -23.14 10.15
C ARG A 701 -29.41 -22.58 9.27
N VAL A 702 -28.28 -22.18 9.85
CA VAL A 702 -27.12 -21.69 9.08
C VAL A 702 -26.60 -22.81 8.18
N ILE A 703 -26.32 -23.98 8.76
CA ILE A 703 -25.81 -25.16 8.05
C ILE A 703 -26.72 -25.54 6.89
N ASN A 704 -28.03 -25.68 7.13
CA ASN A 704 -28.99 -26.04 6.09
C ASN A 704 -29.04 -24.99 4.96
N ALA A 705 -28.84 -23.71 5.28
CA ALA A 705 -28.84 -22.65 4.29
C ALA A 705 -27.55 -22.61 3.46
N ILE A 706 -26.38 -22.85 4.04
CA ILE A 706 -25.10 -22.81 3.30
C ILE A 706 -24.80 -24.11 2.55
N ARG A 707 -25.38 -25.24 2.98
CA ARG A 707 -25.12 -26.56 2.41
C ARG A 707 -25.28 -26.63 0.88
N PRO A 708 -26.32 -26.04 0.24
CA PRO A 708 -26.41 -25.99 -1.21
C PRO A 708 -25.24 -25.27 -1.90
N ILE A 709 -24.69 -24.22 -1.27
CA ILE A 709 -23.51 -23.49 -1.77
C ILE A 709 -22.28 -24.41 -1.73
N ILE A 710 -22.06 -25.10 -0.60
CA ILE A 710 -20.94 -26.02 -0.42
C ILE A 710 -21.02 -27.17 -1.44
N VAL A 711 -22.18 -27.82 -1.57
CA VAL A 711 -22.40 -28.94 -2.50
C VAL A 711 -22.11 -28.53 -3.94
N GLU A 712 -22.56 -27.34 -4.35
CA GLU A 712 -22.30 -26.84 -5.70
C GLU A 712 -20.80 -26.69 -5.95
N PHE A 713 -20.06 -26.00 -5.08
CA PHE A 713 -18.62 -25.83 -5.25
C PHE A 713 -17.87 -27.16 -5.17
N ALA A 714 -18.25 -28.04 -4.26
CA ALA A 714 -17.64 -29.36 -4.11
C ALA A 714 -17.84 -30.20 -5.37
N THR A 715 -19.01 -30.10 -6.02
CA THR A 715 -19.29 -30.81 -7.27
C THR A 715 -18.29 -30.42 -8.35
N HIS A 716 -18.05 -29.12 -8.53
CA HIS A 716 -17.09 -28.63 -9.53
C HIS A 716 -15.65 -29.01 -9.18
N LEU A 717 -15.22 -28.85 -7.93
CA LEU A 717 -13.84 -29.18 -7.53
C LEU A 717 -13.56 -30.69 -7.60
N LEU A 718 -14.46 -31.54 -7.11
CA LEU A 718 -14.24 -32.98 -7.10
C LEU A 718 -14.22 -33.58 -8.51
N ALA A 719 -15.06 -33.10 -9.42
CA ALA A 719 -15.05 -33.53 -10.82
C ALA A 719 -13.68 -33.35 -11.49
N HIS A 720 -12.95 -32.29 -11.12
CA HIS A 720 -11.62 -31.99 -11.65
C HIS A 720 -10.49 -32.76 -10.97
N LEU A 721 -10.67 -33.15 -9.72
CA LEU A 721 -9.66 -33.90 -8.97
C LEU A 721 -9.51 -35.33 -9.49
N ASP A 722 -10.60 -35.94 -9.97
CA ASP A 722 -10.60 -37.31 -10.50
C ASP A 722 -9.94 -37.42 -11.88
N GLN A 723 -10.01 -36.36 -12.70
CA GLN A 723 -9.39 -36.30 -14.03
C GLN A 723 -7.84 -36.39 -13.99
N GLN A 724 -7.19 -35.87 -12.95
CA GLN A 724 -5.73 -35.87 -12.83
C GLN A 724 -5.12 -37.21 -12.41
N SER A 725 -5.92 -38.10 -11.82
CA SER A 725 -5.44 -39.38 -11.29
C SER A 725 -4.93 -40.34 -12.38
N GLY A 726 -5.22 -40.05 -13.65
CA GLY A 726 -4.84 -40.87 -14.81
C GLY A 726 -3.45 -40.59 -15.41
N SER A 727 -2.79 -39.48 -15.06
CA SER A 727 -1.46 -39.13 -15.58
C SER A 727 -0.36 -39.38 -14.53
N GLN A 728 0.02 -40.64 -14.33
CA GLN A 728 1.15 -41.01 -13.47
C GLN A 728 2.50 -40.62 -14.10
N ASP A 729 2.95 -39.39 -13.86
CA ASP A 729 4.36 -39.05 -14.04
C ASP A 729 5.11 -39.41 -12.74
N GLN A 730 5.58 -40.66 -12.64
CA GLN A 730 6.12 -41.23 -11.40
C GLN A 730 7.48 -40.64 -10.94
N ASN A 731 8.06 -39.69 -11.68
CA ASN A 731 9.43 -39.20 -11.47
C ASN A 731 9.56 -37.86 -10.73
N ASP A 732 8.48 -37.19 -10.35
CA ASP A 732 8.58 -35.94 -9.58
C ASP A 732 8.81 -36.22 -8.09
N GLY A 733 9.97 -35.79 -7.56
CA GLY A 733 10.44 -36.06 -6.19
C GLY A 733 9.53 -35.55 -5.05
N LEU A 734 8.49 -34.79 -5.37
CA LEU A 734 7.34 -34.56 -4.51
C LEU A 734 6.17 -35.38 -5.05
N GLN A 735 6.12 -36.69 -4.78
CA GLN A 735 4.94 -37.49 -5.10
C GLN A 735 3.69 -36.78 -4.57
N PHE A 736 2.78 -36.50 -5.50
CA PHE A 736 1.60 -35.68 -5.28
C PHE A 736 0.45 -36.52 -4.76
N THR A 737 0.67 -37.25 -3.68
CA THR A 737 -0.41 -37.75 -2.85
C THR A 737 -0.73 -36.64 -1.87
N ILE A 738 -1.89 -36.00 -2.05
CA ILE A 738 -2.53 -35.26 -0.97
C ILE A 738 -2.57 -36.25 0.20
N PRO A 739 -1.80 -36.07 1.30
CA PRO A 739 -1.51 -37.13 2.26
C PRO A 739 -2.76 -37.77 2.90
N TRP A 740 -3.88 -37.06 2.84
CA TRP A 740 -5.16 -37.35 3.46
C TRP A 740 -6.16 -37.99 2.48
N VAL A 741 -5.82 -38.03 1.19
CA VAL A 741 -6.60 -38.59 0.08
C VAL A 741 -5.97 -39.94 -0.26
N GLY A 742 -6.50 -41.00 0.34
CA GLY A 742 -6.08 -42.36 0.02
C GLY A 742 -4.86 -42.86 0.79
N CYS A 743 -5.03 -43.11 2.09
CA CYS A 743 -4.53 -44.39 2.62
C CYS A 743 -5.21 -45.48 1.79
N SER A 744 -4.57 -45.87 0.69
CA SER A 744 -5.10 -46.88 -0.21
C SER A 744 -5.31 -48.15 0.60
N ALA A 745 -6.50 -48.73 0.44
CA ALA A 745 -6.95 -49.94 1.10
C ALA A 745 -6.18 -51.20 0.63
N GLN A 746 -4.92 -51.08 0.21
CA GLN A 746 -4.29 -52.10 -0.61
C GLN A 746 -3.48 -53.18 0.13
N GLU A 747 -3.21 -53.11 1.44
CA GLU A 747 -2.42 -54.20 2.06
C GLU A 747 -2.87 -54.74 3.43
N THR A 748 -3.95 -54.27 4.05
CA THR A 748 -4.48 -54.96 5.24
C THR A 748 -6.02 -54.93 5.26
N ASP A 749 -6.66 -56.08 5.49
CA ASP A 749 -8.13 -56.30 5.58
C ASP A 749 -8.84 -55.51 6.70
N LYS A 750 -8.17 -54.52 7.32
CA LYS A 750 -8.74 -53.61 8.31
C LYS A 750 -8.18 -52.23 8.04
N LYS A 751 -8.97 -51.34 7.40
CA LYS A 751 -8.71 -49.90 7.42
C LYS A 751 -8.56 -49.50 8.89
N PRO A 752 -7.37 -49.12 9.39
CA PRO A 752 -7.30 -48.54 10.71
C PRO A 752 -8.12 -47.24 10.64
N GLU A 753 -9.13 -47.11 11.51
CA GLU A 753 -9.83 -45.85 11.70
C GLU A 753 -8.79 -44.76 11.96
N ALA A 754 -8.69 -43.78 11.06
CA ALA A 754 -7.74 -42.69 11.22
C ALA A 754 -8.09 -41.91 12.49
N LYS A 755 -7.18 -41.91 13.47
CA LYS A 755 -7.41 -41.23 14.75
C LYS A 755 -7.00 -39.77 14.64
N LEU A 756 -7.60 -38.92 15.46
CA LEU A 756 -7.24 -37.51 15.56
C LEU A 756 -5.74 -37.28 15.85
N ASP A 757 -5.11 -38.23 16.55
CA ASP A 757 -3.68 -38.22 16.86
C ASP A 757 -2.80 -38.39 15.60
N ASP A 758 -3.25 -39.18 14.61
CA ASP A 758 -2.51 -39.42 13.36
C ASP A 758 -2.38 -38.14 12.53
N TYR A 759 -3.44 -37.32 12.53
CA TYR A 759 -3.44 -36.00 11.90
C TYR A 759 -2.50 -35.02 12.62
N SER A 760 -2.47 -35.08 13.95
CA SER A 760 -1.56 -34.26 14.76
C SER A 760 -0.09 -34.62 14.52
N GLU A 761 0.23 -35.90 14.38
CA GLU A 761 1.58 -36.36 14.03
C GLU A 761 1.97 -35.95 12.61
N THR A 762 1.05 -36.09 11.64
CA THR A 762 1.32 -35.68 10.26
C THR A 762 1.59 -34.17 10.17
N MET A 763 0.89 -33.36 10.96
CA MET A 763 1.16 -31.93 11.08
C MET A 763 2.56 -31.65 11.61
N ARG A 764 2.99 -32.32 12.68
CA ARG A 764 4.36 -32.20 13.19
C ARG A 764 5.39 -32.58 12.12
N ASN A 765 5.06 -33.54 11.26
CA ASN A 765 5.93 -33.99 10.19
C ASN A 765 6.02 -33.02 9.01
N LEU A 766 4.99 -32.22 8.75
CA LEU A 766 5.01 -31.18 7.70
C LEU A 766 5.88 -29.97 8.07
N THR A 767 6.10 -29.75 9.38
CA THR A 767 6.80 -28.56 9.87
C THR A 767 8.20 -28.86 10.40
N ASN A 768 8.68 -30.08 10.22
CA ASN A 768 10.03 -30.45 10.62
C ASN A 768 11.06 -30.07 9.54
N ARG A 769 12.33 -29.93 9.93
CA ARG A 769 13.44 -29.68 8.99
C ARG A 769 13.57 -30.76 7.91
N LYS A 770 13.13 -31.99 8.18
CA LYS A 770 13.12 -33.06 7.17
C LYS A 770 12.21 -32.70 5.99
N PHE A 771 11.08 -32.04 6.22
CA PHE A 771 10.23 -31.52 5.14
C PHE A 771 10.91 -30.39 4.38
N ALA A 772 11.56 -29.46 5.09
CA ALA A 772 12.31 -28.36 4.47
C ALA A 772 13.42 -28.87 3.52
N GLY A 773 14.09 -29.96 3.88
CA GLY A 773 15.14 -30.58 3.06
C GLY A 773 14.66 -31.43 1.88
N LYS A 774 13.35 -31.72 1.76
CA LYS A 774 12.82 -32.43 0.56
C LYS A 774 12.92 -31.52 -0.65
N LYS A 775 13.64 -31.94 -1.69
CA LYS A 775 13.76 -31.15 -2.93
C LYS A 775 12.39 -30.91 -3.56
N ALA A 776 12.07 -29.65 -3.82
CA ALA A 776 10.94 -29.28 -4.67
C ALA A 776 11.29 -29.50 -6.15
N PRO A 777 10.31 -29.84 -7.00
CA PRO A 777 10.52 -29.98 -8.43
C PRO A 777 11.08 -28.67 -9.01
N HIS A 778 12.23 -28.78 -9.67
CA HIS A 778 13.16 -27.68 -9.99
C HIS A 778 12.58 -26.64 -11.00
N LYS A 779 11.36 -26.81 -11.52
CA LYS A 779 10.73 -25.90 -12.49
C LYS A 779 9.88 -24.79 -11.83
N THR A 780 10.39 -24.15 -10.78
CA THR A 780 9.72 -22.99 -10.16
C THR A 780 10.20 -21.65 -10.70
N LYS A 781 11.31 -21.62 -11.45
CA LYS A 781 11.79 -20.38 -12.08
C LYS A 781 10.93 -20.02 -13.28
N LEU A 782 10.26 -18.87 -13.18
CA LEU A 782 9.50 -18.31 -14.29
C LEU A 782 10.44 -17.77 -15.38
N SER A 783 10.24 -18.21 -16.62
CA SER A 783 10.82 -17.58 -17.81
C SER A 783 9.81 -16.60 -18.38
N ILE A 784 9.88 -15.34 -17.95
CA ILE A 784 8.98 -14.29 -18.45
C ILE A 784 9.73 -13.34 -19.37
N ASP A 785 9.23 -13.22 -20.60
CA ASP A 785 9.68 -12.24 -21.58
C ASP A 785 8.83 -10.98 -21.41
N ILE A 786 9.39 -10.00 -20.67
CA ILE A 786 8.69 -8.74 -20.35
C ILE A 786 8.30 -8.00 -21.62
N ASP A 787 9.04 -8.16 -22.72
CA ASP A 787 8.74 -7.48 -23.96
C ASP A 787 7.54 -8.09 -24.69
N LYS A 788 7.33 -9.42 -24.57
CA LYS A 788 6.14 -10.09 -25.10
C LYS A 788 4.89 -9.84 -24.27
N ASP A 789 5.05 -9.66 -22.96
CA ASP A 789 3.95 -9.37 -22.04
C ASP A 789 3.67 -7.87 -21.91
N LYS A 790 4.30 -7.01 -22.71
CA LYS A 790 3.90 -5.61 -22.84
C LYS A 790 2.43 -5.57 -23.26
N PRO A 791 1.55 -4.93 -22.48
CA PRO A 791 0.15 -4.85 -22.85
C PRO A 791 0.05 -4.18 -24.21
N ASP A 792 -0.46 -4.91 -25.21
CA ASP A 792 -0.68 -4.36 -26.53
C ASP A 792 -1.81 -3.34 -26.45
N MET A 793 -1.44 -2.09 -26.22
CA MET A 793 -2.34 -0.95 -26.18
C MET A 793 -2.91 -0.63 -27.57
N THR A 794 -2.34 -1.22 -28.63
CA THR A 794 -2.75 -0.99 -30.02
C THR A 794 -3.79 -2.00 -30.49
N ASN A 795 -3.86 -3.22 -29.93
CA ASN A 795 -4.85 -4.23 -30.32
C ASN A 795 -6.31 -3.77 -30.10
N PRO A 796 -7.12 -3.56 -31.16
CA PRO A 796 -8.51 -3.09 -31.08
C PRO A 796 -9.47 -4.07 -30.39
N GLU A 797 -9.13 -5.36 -30.27
CA GLU A 797 -10.01 -6.38 -29.68
C GLU A 797 -9.88 -6.52 -28.16
N ASN A 798 -9.01 -5.76 -27.50
CA ASN A 798 -8.90 -5.84 -26.04
C ASN A 798 -10.22 -5.33 -25.41
N PRO A 799 -11.03 -6.16 -24.73
CA PRO A 799 -12.31 -5.76 -24.17
C PRO A 799 -12.18 -4.60 -23.16
N ARG A 800 -10.97 -4.39 -22.62
CA ARG A 800 -10.64 -3.27 -21.73
C ARG A 800 -10.48 -1.92 -22.45
N LYS A 801 -10.53 -1.85 -23.79
CA LYS A 801 -10.49 -0.57 -24.54
C LYS A 801 -11.76 0.27 -24.40
N GLN A 802 -12.85 -0.30 -23.93
CA GLN A 802 -14.11 0.42 -23.74
C GLN A 802 -14.11 1.33 -22.51
N PHE A 803 -13.21 1.09 -21.56
CA PHE A 803 -13.13 1.87 -20.33
C PHE A 803 -12.35 3.16 -20.53
N LEU A 804 -12.83 4.24 -19.91
CA LEU A 804 -12.09 5.47 -19.78
C LEU A 804 -10.81 5.24 -18.95
N PRO A 805 -9.74 6.06 -19.13
CA PRO A 805 -8.51 5.90 -18.36
C PRO A 805 -8.74 5.84 -16.84
N ASP A 806 -9.67 6.64 -16.32
CA ASP A 806 -10.01 6.67 -14.89
C ASP A 806 -10.74 5.42 -14.42
N GLU A 807 -11.60 4.85 -15.26
CA GLU A 807 -12.28 3.59 -14.98
C GLU A 807 -11.29 2.42 -14.98
N LEU A 808 -10.28 2.45 -15.86
CA LEU A 808 -9.20 1.46 -15.84
C LEU A 808 -8.32 1.61 -14.60
N MET A 809 -7.94 2.83 -14.21
CA MET A 809 -7.19 3.05 -12.97
C MET A 809 -7.99 2.60 -11.75
N ARG A 810 -9.29 2.91 -11.70
CA ARG A 810 -10.19 2.45 -10.65
C ARG A 810 -10.32 0.93 -10.66
N TYR A 811 -10.50 0.31 -11.81
CA TYR A 811 -10.50 -1.15 -11.94
C TYR A 811 -9.20 -1.76 -11.38
N TYR A 812 -8.04 -1.22 -11.74
CA TYR A 812 -6.78 -1.70 -11.19
C TYR A 812 -6.73 -1.56 -9.67
N LEU A 813 -7.21 -0.44 -9.11
CA LEU A 813 -7.25 -0.21 -7.67
C LEU A 813 -8.23 -1.13 -6.95
N ASP A 814 -9.44 -1.32 -7.50
CA ASP A 814 -10.49 -2.18 -6.93
C ASP A 814 -10.10 -3.67 -6.99
N ASN A 815 -9.19 -4.03 -7.90
CA ASN A 815 -8.62 -5.38 -8.02
C ASN A 815 -7.20 -5.47 -7.43
N TRP A 816 -6.68 -4.36 -6.88
CA TRP A 816 -5.45 -4.36 -6.09
C TRP A 816 -5.82 -4.77 -4.68
N GLY A 817 -5.07 -5.68 -4.07
CA GLY A 817 -5.39 -6.11 -2.70
C GLY A 817 -5.50 -4.94 -1.71
N ASP A 818 -6.42 -5.05 -0.75
CA ASP A 818 -6.68 -4.02 0.27
C ASP A 818 -5.55 -3.85 1.31
N SER A 819 -4.44 -4.56 1.17
CA SER A 819 -3.30 -4.51 2.09
C SER A 819 -2.28 -3.44 1.70
N GLY A 820 -2.52 -2.18 2.07
CA GLY A 820 -1.39 -1.29 2.38
C GLY A 820 -0.51 -1.94 3.48
N PRO A 821 0.73 -1.48 3.72
CA PRO A 821 1.62 -2.05 4.74
C PRO A 821 1.01 -2.07 6.16
N THR A 822 -0.03 -1.27 6.41
CA THR A 822 -0.77 -1.19 7.68
C THR A 822 -2.22 -1.70 7.59
N GLY A 823 -2.60 -2.40 6.52
CA GLY A 823 -3.88 -3.11 6.38
C GLY A 823 -5.12 -2.37 6.89
N SER A 824 -5.42 -1.16 6.41
CA SER A 824 -6.69 -0.49 6.73
C SER A 824 -7.83 -0.96 5.82
N GLY A 825 -7.93 -2.28 5.62
CA GLY A 825 -9.05 -2.93 4.95
C GLY A 825 -10.22 -3.07 5.92
N ILE A 826 -11.40 -2.68 5.45
CA ILE A 826 -12.69 -2.70 6.17
C ILE A 826 -13.18 -4.13 6.50
N GLY A 827 -12.45 -5.18 6.14
CA GLY A 827 -12.72 -6.55 6.53
C GLY A 827 -11.45 -7.25 6.99
N GLY A 828 -11.14 -7.20 8.28
CA GLY A 828 -9.96 -7.86 8.80
C GLY A 828 -10.15 -8.36 10.23
N TYR A 829 -10.09 -9.69 10.37
CA TYR A 829 -9.83 -10.48 11.57
C TYR A 829 -8.86 -9.84 12.57
#